data_AF-A0A444XVR7-F1
#
_entry.id   AF-A0A444XVR7-F1
#
_cell.length_a   1.000
_cell.length_b   1.000
_cell.length_c   1.000
_cell.angle_alpha   90.00
_cell.angle_beta   90.00
_cell.angle_gamma   90.00
#
_symmetry.space_group_name_H-M   'P 1'
#
loop_
_entity.id
_entity.type
_entity.pdbx_description
1 polymer ?
#
loop_
_entity_poly.entity_id
_entity_poly.type
_entity_poly.pdbx_seq_one_letter_code
_entity_poly.pdbx_strand_id
1 'polypeptide(L)'
;MKIVMVLVLIQVCWRCAEAHPLDPLTPSELNLVRTIITNSYPTSSSSNLTFQHVALDEPDKPQILSWLSSKSRAPSLPPRRAFVIARFQKQSLEMTVDLSTRSIISTRVYKGHGFPTLTFVEQGLVSQLPFSYEPFKDSLNKRALNMSQVVCAAFTVGWFGEEKTKRTVKVKCYYTNGTANLYARPLEGVAMVADLDDMRILSFSDRFGIPVPKGEGTEYRLSNLKPPFGPKLNGVNVTQPHRPGFTIDGHSVSWGNWKFHLGFDFQVGAIISLASIYDIEKQRYREVLYRGFISEVFVPYQDPTEEWYYTTYFDCGEYGFGQSASSLEPLTDCPPNAHFLDAFYADANGNPVKITNAFCIFEKHAGDIMWRHTEIAIPNQVITEVRADVSLVVRMVSTVGNYDYVIDWEFKPSGSIKFGVGLTGILGMKGGTYINTDQIKGEIDIHGTLLSDNTIGVYHDHFFTYYLDLDIDGQRNSFVKTTLQTRKVKDPKIPRKSYWTTVSDTAKTEADGRVKLGLEAAELAVVNPNKKTKRGNKTGYRLLPGSVAHPLLVSDDYPQIRGAFSNYNVWVTPYNKSEKWAAGLFVDRSRGDDSLAVRSKKNREIEKEDIVLWYTMGFHHVPSQEDYPVMPTLNVEFELRPTNFFEANPVLKAINFIFFFIVFTTIIWSSNVECSSHLHPLDPITPSEINLVRTIVLKAYPPETSKNSTIAFQYVGLEEPQKSTILSWKYSKTKTPPPPRRIYVIARFKKQSLEIIVDLSRRSIVGSKVYKGHGYPMLNIQEQAAASVLPFSYGPFKESVKKRGLNISEVVCSDFSVGWFGEKKTKRLLKIKCYYTEGSVNLYMRPLEGVEATVDMDEMKIVDYKDRYVVPMPKAEGTEYRASKLKPPFGPILKGISLMQHAAPAFNLHGNTVSWANWEFHVGFDVRAGPIISLASVYDLEMQKYRQVLYRGFISELFVPYQDPTEDWYYTSYFDSGEFGFGQSASSLEPLTDCPSNAEFLDAFFADANGKPVKIPNAFCIFEKYAGDVMWRHTEVAIPNVLITEVRPDVTLVVRMVSTVGNYDYIIDWEFKPSGSIKIGVGLTGILEVKAGTYTNTDEVKEDIYGTLLADYTIGTYHDHFLTYYLDLDIDGEHNSFVKNTLETARVKDRKIPRKSYWTVKWAGGLFVDRSRGDDTIATWTQRNREIENKDIVLWYTMGFHHVPSQEDFPIMPTLTSGFELRPTNFFERNPVLKTKSTEPAHCD
;
A
#
# COMPACT_ATOMS: atom_id res chain seq x y z
N MET A 1 -41.05 62.62 -31.09
CA MET A 1 -39.75 62.78 -30.41
C MET A 1 -39.20 61.38 -30.14
N LYS A 2 -38.39 60.82 -31.05
CA LYS A 2 -36.91 60.85 -31.07
C LYS A 2 -36.28 60.09 -29.87
N ILE A 3 -35.72 58.88 -30.11
CA ILE A 3 -34.26 58.55 -30.16
C ILE A 3 -33.75 58.20 -28.74
N VAL A 4 -33.04 57.11 -28.41
CA VAL A 4 -32.34 56.02 -29.12
C VAL A 4 -32.13 54.87 -28.13
N MET A 5 -32.26 53.62 -28.58
CA MET A 5 -31.85 52.43 -27.81
C MET A 5 -30.56 51.90 -28.44
N VAL A 6 -29.44 52.00 -27.72
CA VAL A 6 -28.14 51.45 -28.13
C VAL A 6 -28.14 49.96 -27.79
N LEU A 7 -28.14 49.12 -28.83
CA LEU A 7 -27.84 47.69 -28.73
C LEU A 7 -26.32 47.51 -28.63
N VAL A 8 -25.83 47.17 -27.44
CA VAL A 8 -24.47 46.64 -27.27
C VAL A 8 -24.50 45.15 -27.62
N LEU A 9 -24.03 44.82 -28.82
CA LEU A 9 -23.68 43.46 -29.21
C LEU A 9 -22.42 43.05 -28.42
N ILE A 10 -22.61 42.43 -27.25
CA ILE A 10 -21.55 41.62 -26.64
C ILE A 10 -21.48 40.33 -27.45
N GLN A 11 -20.64 40.30 -28.47
CA GLN A 11 -20.12 39.03 -29.01
C GLN A 11 -19.30 38.38 -27.91
N VAL A 12 -19.94 37.55 -27.09
CA VAL A 12 -19.23 36.55 -26.29
C VAL A 12 -18.67 35.55 -27.28
N CYS A 13 -17.46 35.80 -27.77
CA CYS A 13 -16.66 34.75 -28.41
C CYS A 13 -16.41 33.67 -27.36
N TRP A 14 -17.28 32.66 -27.32
CA TRP A 14 -16.92 31.37 -26.75
C TRP A 14 -15.75 30.86 -27.60
N ARG A 15 -14.52 31.06 -27.13
CA ARG A 15 -13.41 30.23 -27.63
C ARG A 15 -13.78 28.81 -27.25
N CYS A 16 -14.22 28.00 -28.22
CA CYS A 16 -14.17 26.55 -28.07
C CYS A 16 -12.73 26.21 -27.70
N ALA A 17 -12.52 25.55 -26.57
CA ALA A 17 -11.22 24.97 -26.26
C ALA A 17 -10.84 24.04 -27.43
N GLU A 18 -9.64 24.20 -27.99
CA GLU A 18 -9.13 23.26 -28.99
C GLU A 18 -8.99 21.89 -28.32
N ALA A 19 -9.59 20.86 -28.93
CA ALA A 19 -9.53 19.50 -28.41
C ALA A 19 -8.08 19.00 -28.38
N HIS A 20 -7.67 18.39 -27.28
CA HIS A 20 -6.34 17.83 -27.15
C HIS A 20 -6.22 16.57 -28.05
N PRO A 21 -5.11 16.32 -28.76
CA PRO A 21 -5.01 15.20 -29.70
C PRO A 21 -5.24 13.81 -29.08
N LEU A 22 -5.00 13.68 -27.76
CA LEU A 22 -5.22 12.45 -26.98
C LEU A 22 -6.60 12.37 -26.32
N ASP A 23 -7.48 13.36 -26.50
CA ASP A 23 -8.84 13.30 -25.93
C ASP A 23 -9.59 12.04 -26.39
N PRO A 24 -10.41 11.40 -25.54
CA PRO A 24 -11.29 10.31 -25.97
C PRO A 24 -12.16 10.73 -27.15
N LEU A 25 -12.63 9.75 -27.94
CA LEU A 25 -13.57 10.05 -29.02
C LEU A 25 -14.89 10.59 -28.45
N THR A 26 -15.30 11.76 -28.95
CA THR A 26 -16.55 12.40 -28.54
C THR A 26 -17.78 11.70 -29.14
N PRO A 27 -18.99 11.89 -28.59
CA PRO A 27 -20.21 11.30 -29.15
C PRO A 27 -20.46 11.67 -30.63
N SER A 28 -20.09 12.88 -31.05
CA SER A 28 -20.20 13.30 -32.45
C SER A 28 -19.18 12.59 -33.35
N GLU A 29 -17.96 12.38 -32.87
CA GLU A 29 -16.93 11.61 -33.58
C GLU A 29 -17.32 10.13 -33.70
N LEU A 30 -17.84 9.51 -32.64
CA LEU A 30 -18.34 8.12 -32.67
C LEU A 30 -19.48 7.95 -33.68
N ASN A 31 -20.45 8.88 -33.69
CA ASN A 31 -21.52 8.88 -34.69
C ASN A 31 -20.99 9.06 -36.13
N LEU A 32 -19.96 9.88 -36.31
CA LEU A 32 -19.31 10.06 -37.61
C LEU A 32 -18.62 8.77 -38.09
N VAL A 33 -17.86 8.11 -37.20
CA VAL A 33 -17.24 6.80 -37.47
C VAL A 33 -18.29 5.79 -37.91
N ARG A 34 -19.37 5.67 -37.14
CA ARG A 34 -20.52 4.80 -37.47
C ARG A 34 -21.05 5.11 -38.86
N THR A 35 -21.35 6.38 -39.14
CA THR A 35 -21.90 6.83 -40.43
C THR A 35 -21.00 6.47 -41.62
N ILE A 36 -19.69 6.72 -41.49
CA ILE A 36 -18.71 6.42 -42.55
C ILE A 36 -18.68 4.92 -42.86
N ILE A 37 -18.65 4.09 -41.81
CA ILE A 37 -18.56 2.63 -41.96
C ILE A 37 -19.88 2.05 -42.48
N THR A 38 -21.04 2.47 -41.94
CA THR A 38 -22.34 1.95 -42.41
C THR A 38 -22.65 2.35 -43.84
N ASN A 39 -22.17 3.50 -44.30
CA ASN A 39 -22.27 3.91 -45.72
C ASN A 39 -21.41 3.04 -46.64
N SER A 40 -20.24 2.61 -46.16
CA SER A 40 -19.30 1.79 -46.93
C SER A 40 -19.66 0.29 -46.91
N TYR A 41 -20.35 -0.14 -45.85
CA TYR A 41 -20.79 -1.53 -45.62
C TYR A 41 -22.31 -1.56 -45.35
N PRO A 42 -23.15 -1.28 -46.35
CA PRO A 42 -24.60 -1.22 -46.16
C PRO A 42 -25.16 -2.57 -45.69
N THR A 43 -25.96 -2.52 -44.63
CA THR A 43 -26.63 -3.69 -44.05
C THR A 43 -27.87 -4.07 -44.87
N SER A 44 -27.81 -5.20 -45.55
CA SER A 44 -28.98 -5.92 -46.08
C SER A 44 -29.57 -6.87 -45.02
N SER A 45 -30.76 -7.44 -45.26
CA SER A 45 -31.33 -8.50 -44.42
C SER A 45 -30.44 -9.76 -44.27
N SER A 46 -29.39 -9.88 -45.10
CA SER A 46 -28.42 -11.00 -45.11
C SER A 46 -27.00 -10.64 -44.66
N SER A 47 -26.71 -9.38 -44.30
CA SER A 47 -25.36 -8.93 -43.94
C SER A 47 -25.35 -8.13 -42.64
N ASN A 48 -24.87 -8.74 -41.55
CA ASN A 48 -24.77 -8.09 -40.23
C ASN A 48 -23.36 -7.50 -40.03
N LEU A 49 -23.28 -6.17 -40.01
CA LEU A 49 -22.14 -5.41 -39.52
C LEU A 49 -22.34 -5.15 -38.03
N THR A 50 -21.33 -5.43 -37.21
CA THR A 50 -21.29 -5.00 -35.80
C THR A 50 -19.93 -4.41 -35.47
N PHE A 51 -19.89 -3.55 -34.46
CA PHE A 51 -18.68 -2.90 -33.96
C PHE A 51 -18.24 -3.57 -32.66
N GLN A 52 -16.98 -3.98 -32.58
CA GLN A 52 -16.43 -4.71 -31.42
C GLN A 52 -15.45 -3.86 -30.63
N HIS A 53 -14.80 -2.91 -31.30
CA HIS A 53 -13.89 -1.95 -30.69
C HIS A 53 -13.89 -0.70 -31.55
N VAL A 54 -14.10 0.46 -30.93
CA VAL A 54 -13.95 1.78 -31.58
C VAL A 54 -13.20 2.66 -30.59
N ALA A 55 -11.96 2.98 -30.94
CA ALA A 55 -11.10 3.79 -30.09
C ALA A 55 -10.31 4.80 -30.91
N LEU A 56 -9.68 5.75 -30.23
CA LEU A 56 -8.76 6.69 -30.84
C LEU A 56 -7.57 5.91 -31.46
N ASP A 57 -7.34 6.07 -32.76
CA ASP A 57 -6.04 5.72 -33.35
C ASP A 57 -5.08 6.86 -33.02
N GLU A 58 -4.44 6.74 -31.87
CA GLU A 58 -3.61 7.81 -31.34
C GLU A 58 -2.52 8.24 -32.32
N PRO A 59 -2.24 9.54 -32.41
CA PRO A 59 -1.12 10.02 -33.22
C PRO A 59 0.20 9.42 -32.77
N ASP A 60 1.17 9.37 -33.69
CA ASP A 60 2.49 8.82 -33.34
C ASP A 60 3.16 9.71 -32.27
N LYS A 61 3.87 9.09 -31.31
CA LYS A 61 4.56 9.80 -30.21
C LYS A 61 5.38 11.01 -30.69
N PRO A 62 6.19 10.94 -31.78
CA PRO A 62 6.89 12.11 -32.31
C PRO A 62 5.99 13.26 -32.78
N GLN A 63 4.80 12.98 -33.30
CA GLN A 63 3.84 14.00 -33.72
C GLN A 63 3.25 14.73 -32.52
N ILE A 64 2.91 14.00 -31.45
CA ILE A 64 2.44 14.58 -30.18
C ILE A 64 3.53 15.48 -29.57
N LEU A 65 4.76 14.98 -29.46
CA LEU A 65 5.88 15.74 -28.90
C LEU A 65 6.19 16.99 -29.75
N SER A 66 6.14 16.87 -31.08
CA SER A 66 6.29 18.01 -31.99
C SER A 66 5.18 19.05 -31.79
N TRP A 67 3.92 18.61 -31.62
CA TRP A 67 2.78 19.50 -31.37
C TRP A 67 2.92 20.23 -30.04
N LEU A 68 3.29 19.52 -28.96
CA LEU A 68 3.54 20.10 -27.63
C LEU A 68 4.69 21.14 -27.64
N SER A 69 5.71 20.91 -28.46
CA SER A 69 6.89 21.80 -28.55
C SER A 69 6.67 23.07 -29.40
N SER A 70 5.60 23.14 -30.20
CA SER A 70 5.38 24.25 -31.13
C SER A 70 5.03 25.55 -30.41
N LYS A 71 5.83 26.59 -30.65
CA LYS A 71 5.57 27.96 -30.16
C LYS A 71 4.60 28.76 -31.03
N SER A 72 4.12 28.20 -32.16
CA SER A 72 3.18 28.91 -33.05
C SER A 72 1.79 28.95 -32.43
N ARG A 73 1.00 30.00 -32.73
CA ARG A 73 -0.39 30.14 -32.24
C ARG A 73 -1.38 29.13 -32.83
N ALA A 74 -0.94 28.25 -33.74
CA ALA A 74 -1.74 27.18 -34.33
C ALA A 74 -0.81 26.13 -34.98
N PRO A 75 -0.17 25.23 -34.21
CA PRO A 75 0.41 24.03 -34.81
C PRO A 75 -0.68 23.26 -35.55
N SER A 76 -0.37 22.68 -36.72
CA SER A 76 -1.30 21.76 -37.37
C SER A 76 -1.58 20.59 -36.42
N LEU A 77 -2.83 20.44 -36.00
CA LEU A 77 -3.25 19.32 -35.16
C LEU A 77 -2.87 17.99 -35.84
N PRO A 78 -2.36 17.00 -35.09
CA PRO A 78 -2.18 15.66 -35.62
C PRO A 78 -3.51 15.12 -36.18
N PRO A 79 -3.47 14.24 -37.21
CA PRO A 79 -4.67 13.65 -37.77
C PRO A 79 -5.52 12.99 -36.68
N ARG A 80 -6.80 13.35 -36.63
CA ARG A 80 -7.76 12.76 -35.70
C ARG A 80 -8.37 11.52 -36.35
N ARG A 81 -8.01 10.34 -35.86
CA ARG A 81 -8.37 9.05 -36.45
C ARG A 81 -8.96 8.10 -35.43
N ALA A 82 -9.82 7.19 -35.89
CA ALA A 82 -10.36 6.11 -35.08
C ALA A 82 -9.85 4.76 -35.59
N PHE A 83 -9.40 3.90 -34.70
CA PHE A 83 -9.17 2.48 -34.96
C PHE A 83 -10.44 1.70 -34.63
N VAL A 84 -10.88 0.88 -35.58
CA VAL A 84 -12.13 0.13 -35.47
C VAL A 84 -11.87 -1.34 -35.75
N ILE A 85 -12.32 -2.20 -34.83
CA ILE A 85 -12.51 -3.63 -35.09
C ILE A 85 -14.00 -3.85 -35.27
N ALA A 86 -14.40 -4.35 -36.43
CA ALA A 86 -15.78 -4.68 -36.75
C ALA A 86 -15.91 -6.12 -37.23
N ARG A 87 -17.07 -6.72 -37.01
CA ARG A 87 -17.45 -7.99 -37.63
C ARG A 87 -18.37 -7.73 -38.82
N PHE A 88 -18.02 -8.24 -39.99
CA PHE A 88 -18.83 -8.17 -41.20
C PHE A 88 -18.78 -9.49 -41.93
N GLN A 89 -19.94 -10.09 -42.24
CA GLN A 89 -20.03 -11.39 -42.92
C GLN A 89 -19.16 -12.49 -42.26
N LYS A 90 -19.16 -12.54 -40.93
CA LYS A 90 -18.35 -13.45 -40.10
C LYS A 90 -16.83 -13.28 -40.24
N GLN A 91 -16.37 -12.17 -40.81
CA GLN A 91 -14.96 -11.78 -40.85
C GLN A 91 -14.71 -10.64 -39.87
N SER A 92 -13.51 -10.63 -39.27
CA SER A 92 -13.05 -9.51 -38.43
C SER A 92 -12.27 -8.54 -39.31
N LEU A 93 -12.71 -7.28 -39.34
CA LEU A 93 -12.11 -6.20 -40.10
C LEU A 93 -11.41 -5.23 -39.14
N GLU A 94 -10.14 -4.96 -39.41
CA GLU A 94 -9.40 -3.85 -38.82
C GLU A 94 -9.53 -2.65 -39.77
N MET A 95 -10.02 -1.52 -39.27
CA MET A 95 -10.22 -0.31 -40.05
C MET A 95 -9.61 0.89 -39.35
N THR A 96 -9.07 1.82 -40.14
CA THR A 96 -8.68 3.15 -39.67
C THR A 96 -9.56 4.18 -40.38
N VAL A 97 -10.28 4.97 -39.61
CA VAL A 97 -11.17 6.02 -40.11
C VAL A 97 -10.55 7.38 -39.82
N ASP A 98 -10.39 8.21 -40.84
CA ASP A 98 -9.90 9.57 -40.70
C ASP A 98 -11.09 10.53 -40.62
N LEU A 99 -11.25 11.19 -39.47
CA LEU A 99 -12.44 11.98 -39.17
C LEU A 99 -12.44 13.33 -39.92
N SER A 100 -11.25 13.84 -40.25
CA SER A 100 -11.09 15.09 -40.99
C SER A 100 -11.48 14.91 -42.46
N THR A 101 -11.02 13.83 -43.11
CA THR A 101 -11.37 13.50 -44.50
C THR A 101 -12.69 12.75 -44.63
N ARG A 102 -13.27 12.31 -43.50
CA ARG A 102 -14.52 11.54 -43.43
C ARG A 102 -14.50 10.26 -44.27
N SER A 103 -13.37 9.54 -44.21
CA SER A 103 -13.15 8.36 -45.05
C SER A 103 -12.45 7.23 -44.30
N ILE A 104 -12.65 6.00 -44.79
CA ILE A 104 -11.88 4.83 -44.35
C ILE A 104 -10.56 4.85 -45.11
N ILE A 105 -9.44 5.03 -44.41
CA ILE A 105 -8.11 5.14 -45.03
C ILE A 105 -7.37 3.79 -45.07
N SER A 106 -7.80 2.83 -44.26
CA SER A 106 -7.27 1.47 -44.25
C SER A 106 -8.37 0.48 -43.88
N THR A 107 -8.40 -0.66 -44.56
CA THR A 107 -9.22 -1.82 -44.17
C THR A 107 -8.41 -3.09 -44.40
N ARG A 108 -8.35 -3.95 -43.38
CA ARG A 108 -7.67 -5.24 -43.43
C ARG A 108 -8.57 -6.32 -42.84
N VAL A 109 -8.68 -7.45 -43.53
CA VAL A 109 -9.30 -8.66 -42.97
C VAL A 109 -8.29 -9.34 -42.06
N TYR A 110 -8.62 -9.48 -40.78
CA TYR A 110 -7.80 -10.24 -39.83
C TYR A 110 -7.88 -11.74 -40.13
N LYS A 111 -6.73 -12.39 -40.27
CA LYS A 111 -6.60 -13.82 -40.62
C LYS A 111 -5.88 -14.64 -39.54
N GLY A 112 -5.47 -14.00 -38.43
CA GLY A 112 -4.77 -14.66 -37.33
C GLY A 112 -5.72 -15.45 -36.42
N HIS A 113 -5.19 -15.94 -35.31
CA HIS A 113 -5.97 -16.62 -34.28
C HIS A 113 -6.68 -15.62 -33.34
N GLY A 114 -7.72 -16.10 -32.67
CA GLY A 114 -8.50 -15.32 -31.73
C GLY A 114 -9.60 -14.46 -32.37
N PHE A 115 -10.45 -13.89 -31.52
CA PHE A 115 -11.60 -13.07 -31.87
C PHE A 115 -11.60 -11.75 -31.07
N PRO A 116 -12.34 -10.72 -31.54
CA PRO A 116 -12.46 -9.47 -30.83
C PRO A 116 -13.22 -9.64 -29.51
N THR A 117 -13.04 -8.67 -28.62
CA THR A 117 -13.79 -8.47 -27.37
C THR A 117 -15.29 -8.66 -27.56
N LEU A 118 -15.94 -9.25 -26.56
CA LEU A 118 -17.38 -9.46 -26.55
C LEU A 118 -18.12 -8.13 -26.31
N THR A 119 -19.20 -7.88 -27.04
CA THR A 119 -20.09 -6.73 -26.77
C THR A 119 -21.18 -7.10 -25.77
N PHE A 120 -21.68 -6.15 -24.97
CA PHE A 120 -22.83 -6.45 -24.10
C PHE A 120 -24.10 -6.84 -24.88
N VAL A 121 -24.27 -6.35 -26.11
CA VAL A 121 -25.41 -6.69 -26.96
C VAL A 121 -25.42 -8.19 -27.29
N GLU A 122 -24.31 -8.75 -27.77
CA GLU A 122 -24.28 -10.18 -28.11
C GLU A 122 -24.30 -11.08 -26.88
N GLN A 123 -23.70 -10.64 -25.76
CA GLN A 123 -23.81 -11.33 -24.47
C GLN A 123 -25.26 -11.39 -23.99
N GLY A 124 -26.00 -10.29 -24.11
CA GLY A 124 -27.43 -10.25 -23.80
C GLY A 124 -28.24 -11.20 -24.69
N LEU A 125 -28.02 -11.16 -26.01
CA LEU A 125 -28.73 -12.02 -26.97
C LEU A 125 -28.47 -13.52 -26.74
N VAL A 126 -27.20 -13.91 -26.60
CA VAL A 126 -26.83 -15.32 -26.43
C VAL A 126 -27.35 -15.88 -25.10
N SER A 127 -27.43 -15.04 -24.07
CA SER A 127 -27.99 -15.40 -22.76
C SER A 127 -29.49 -15.67 -22.78
N GLN A 128 -30.21 -15.23 -23.81
CA GLN A 128 -31.63 -15.51 -23.99
C GLN A 128 -31.92 -16.84 -24.72
N LEU A 129 -30.93 -17.39 -25.45
CA LEU A 129 -31.11 -18.64 -26.20
C LEU A 129 -31.62 -19.82 -25.35
N PRO A 130 -31.14 -20.05 -24.11
CA PRO A 130 -31.58 -21.18 -23.28
C PRO A 130 -33.10 -21.24 -23.09
N PHE A 131 -33.77 -20.10 -22.95
CA PHE A 131 -35.21 -20.04 -22.64
C PHE A 131 -36.11 -20.51 -23.79
N SER A 132 -35.58 -20.60 -25.01
CA SER A 132 -36.27 -21.20 -26.16
C SER A 132 -35.82 -22.63 -26.48
N TYR A 133 -34.81 -23.14 -25.78
CA TYR A 133 -34.16 -24.41 -26.07
C TYR A 133 -34.77 -25.56 -25.25
N GLU A 134 -35.45 -26.48 -25.92
CA GLU A 134 -36.26 -27.52 -25.25
C GLU A 134 -35.47 -28.39 -24.26
N PRO A 135 -34.25 -28.89 -24.57
CA PRO A 135 -33.48 -29.66 -23.60
C PRO A 135 -33.16 -28.90 -22.31
N PHE A 136 -33.02 -27.58 -22.36
CA PHE A 136 -32.80 -26.76 -21.17
C PHE A 136 -34.08 -26.64 -20.33
N LYS A 137 -35.25 -26.49 -20.97
CA LYS A 137 -36.54 -26.48 -20.26
C LYS A 137 -36.79 -27.80 -19.54
N ASP A 138 -36.49 -28.93 -20.19
CA ASP A 138 -36.57 -30.26 -19.57
C ASP A 138 -35.65 -30.37 -18.35
N SER A 139 -34.44 -29.80 -18.44
CA SER A 139 -33.47 -29.77 -17.35
C SER A 139 -33.93 -28.95 -16.14
N LEU A 140 -34.63 -27.83 -16.36
CA LEU A 140 -35.26 -27.03 -15.31
C LEU A 140 -36.45 -27.77 -14.67
N ASN A 141 -37.30 -28.40 -15.49
CA ASN A 141 -38.44 -29.20 -15.02
C ASN A 141 -37.97 -30.36 -14.13
N LYS A 142 -36.91 -31.06 -14.55
CA LYS A 142 -36.27 -32.13 -13.76
C LYS A 142 -35.79 -31.65 -12.37
N ARG A 143 -35.41 -30.37 -12.24
CA ARG A 143 -34.95 -29.75 -11.00
C ARG A 143 -36.06 -29.00 -10.24
N ALA A 144 -37.30 -29.04 -10.74
CA ALA A 144 -38.43 -28.28 -10.21
C ALA A 144 -38.14 -26.77 -10.06
N LEU A 145 -37.39 -26.19 -11.01
CA LEU A 145 -37.06 -24.77 -10.99
C LEU A 145 -38.02 -23.96 -11.85
N ASN A 146 -38.45 -22.80 -11.32
CA ASN A 146 -39.25 -21.85 -12.10
C ASN A 146 -38.37 -21.12 -13.11
N MET A 147 -38.66 -21.28 -14.40
CA MET A 147 -37.93 -20.64 -15.50
C MET A 147 -37.89 -19.11 -15.40
N SER A 148 -38.92 -18.46 -14.84
CA SER A 148 -38.95 -17.00 -14.67
C SER A 148 -38.01 -16.47 -13.59
N GLN A 149 -37.34 -17.37 -12.85
CA GLN A 149 -36.37 -17.08 -11.80
C GLN A 149 -34.98 -17.60 -12.19
N VAL A 150 -34.75 -17.85 -13.47
CA VAL A 150 -33.46 -18.28 -14.01
C VAL A 150 -32.89 -17.15 -14.84
N VAL A 151 -31.62 -16.84 -14.62
CA VAL A 151 -30.84 -15.89 -15.41
C VAL A 151 -29.64 -16.65 -15.98
N CYS A 152 -29.29 -16.40 -17.22
CA CYS A 152 -28.12 -17.01 -17.86
C CYS A 152 -27.12 -15.93 -18.26
N ALA A 153 -25.84 -16.28 -18.31
CA ALA A 153 -24.75 -15.39 -18.70
C ALA A 153 -23.73 -16.11 -19.60
N ALA A 154 -23.03 -15.33 -20.41
CA ALA A 154 -22.04 -15.81 -21.38
C ALA A 154 -20.63 -15.78 -20.80
N PHE A 155 -19.92 -16.90 -20.90
CA PHE A 155 -18.58 -17.09 -20.40
C PHE A 155 -17.63 -17.43 -21.55
N THR A 156 -16.49 -16.74 -21.64
CA THR A 156 -15.43 -17.09 -22.58
C THR A 156 -14.89 -18.48 -22.30
N VAL A 157 -14.36 -19.13 -23.34
CA VAL A 157 -13.96 -20.54 -23.28
C VAL A 157 -12.49 -20.77 -23.59
N GLY A 158 -11.70 -19.69 -23.73
CA GLY A 158 -10.26 -19.76 -24.00
C GLY A 158 -9.90 -20.62 -25.22
N TRP A 159 -8.77 -21.31 -25.20
CA TRP A 159 -8.37 -22.28 -26.24
C TRP A 159 -7.65 -23.43 -25.55
N PHE A 160 -7.89 -24.66 -26.00
CA PHE A 160 -7.40 -25.88 -25.35
C PHE A 160 -6.84 -26.89 -26.36
N GLY A 161 -6.21 -26.39 -27.42
CA GLY A 161 -5.48 -27.22 -28.39
C GLY A 161 -6.25 -27.54 -29.68
N GLU A 162 -7.47 -27.01 -29.84
CA GLU A 162 -8.27 -27.26 -31.04
C GLU A 162 -7.62 -26.64 -32.30
N GLU A 163 -7.59 -27.38 -33.41
CA GLU A 163 -6.97 -26.93 -34.67
C GLU A 163 -7.71 -25.76 -35.32
N LYS A 164 -9.04 -25.75 -35.21
CA LYS A 164 -9.91 -24.68 -35.70
C LYS A 164 -10.85 -24.26 -34.59
N THR A 165 -10.94 -22.96 -34.38
CA THR A 165 -11.82 -22.36 -33.37
C THR A 165 -13.01 -21.69 -34.05
N LYS A 166 -14.16 -21.75 -33.38
CA LYS A 166 -15.31 -20.90 -33.65
C LYS A 166 -15.41 -19.86 -32.54
N ARG A 167 -16.14 -18.77 -32.80
CA ARG A 167 -16.42 -17.73 -31.81
C ARG A 167 -17.55 -18.21 -30.90
N THR A 168 -17.20 -18.99 -29.88
CA THR A 168 -18.15 -19.70 -29.02
C THR A 168 -18.00 -19.30 -27.57
N VAL A 169 -19.11 -19.29 -26.84
CA VAL A 169 -19.15 -19.07 -25.39
C VAL A 169 -19.82 -20.25 -24.70
N LYS A 170 -19.51 -20.44 -23.40
CA LYS A 170 -20.30 -21.29 -22.51
C LYS A 170 -21.39 -20.43 -21.89
N VAL A 171 -22.64 -20.86 -22.00
CA VAL A 171 -23.77 -20.21 -21.32
C VAL A 171 -24.07 -20.99 -20.05
N LYS A 172 -23.84 -20.35 -18.89
CA LYS A 172 -24.19 -20.88 -17.56
C LYS A 172 -25.40 -20.13 -17.03
N CYS A 173 -26.18 -20.80 -16.18
CA CYS A 173 -27.40 -20.22 -15.62
C CYS A 173 -27.39 -20.27 -14.09
N TYR A 174 -28.14 -19.35 -13.50
CA TYR A 174 -28.23 -19.07 -12.07
C TYR A 174 -29.70 -18.93 -11.67
N TYR A 175 -30.00 -19.22 -10.41
CA TYR A 175 -31.37 -19.15 -9.88
C TYR A 175 -31.54 -17.95 -8.94
N THR A 176 -32.44 -17.01 -9.26
CA THR A 176 -32.56 -15.72 -8.56
C THR A 176 -33.63 -15.69 -7.46
N ASN A 177 -34.36 -16.78 -7.25
CA ASN A 177 -35.49 -16.74 -6.31
C ASN A 177 -35.05 -16.42 -4.88
N GLY A 178 -35.45 -15.27 -4.35
CA GLY A 178 -35.16 -14.84 -2.99
C GLY A 178 -33.88 -14.01 -2.80
N THR A 179 -33.15 -13.66 -3.87
CA THR A 179 -31.92 -12.85 -3.78
C THR A 179 -31.55 -12.20 -5.12
N ALA A 180 -30.90 -11.03 -5.10
CA ALA A 180 -30.22 -10.50 -6.28
C ALA A 180 -28.86 -11.15 -6.56
N ASN A 181 -28.26 -11.84 -5.58
CA ASN A 181 -26.95 -12.46 -5.72
C ASN A 181 -27.06 -13.79 -6.50
N LEU A 182 -27.08 -13.68 -7.82
CA LEU A 182 -27.22 -14.82 -8.71
C LEU A 182 -25.99 -15.74 -8.69
N TYR A 183 -24.78 -15.18 -8.56
CA TYR A 183 -23.53 -15.94 -8.56
C TYR A 183 -23.42 -16.92 -7.39
N ALA A 184 -24.07 -16.63 -6.26
CA ALA A 184 -24.18 -17.56 -5.13
C ALA A 184 -25.12 -18.76 -5.39
N ARG A 185 -25.83 -18.79 -6.53
CA ARG A 185 -26.86 -19.80 -6.82
C ARG A 185 -26.71 -20.42 -8.22
N PRO A 186 -25.54 -21.01 -8.54
CA PRO A 186 -25.29 -21.61 -9.84
C PRO A 186 -26.13 -22.87 -10.08
N LEU A 187 -26.58 -23.07 -11.33
CA LEU A 187 -27.11 -24.36 -11.80
C LEU A 187 -25.96 -25.27 -12.21
N GLU A 188 -25.24 -25.82 -11.23
CA GLU A 188 -24.07 -26.67 -11.47
C GLU A 188 -24.41 -27.92 -12.30
N GLY A 189 -23.49 -28.31 -13.19
CA GLY A 189 -23.66 -29.46 -14.08
C GLY A 189 -24.53 -29.20 -15.32
N VAL A 190 -25.10 -28.00 -15.47
CA VAL A 190 -25.86 -27.58 -16.66
C VAL A 190 -25.12 -26.46 -17.39
N ALA A 191 -24.74 -26.72 -18.64
CA ALA A 191 -24.08 -25.72 -19.48
C ALA A 191 -24.41 -25.93 -20.96
N MET A 192 -24.39 -24.82 -21.72
CA MET A 192 -24.55 -24.83 -23.17
C MET A 192 -23.30 -24.26 -23.82
N VAL A 193 -22.99 -24.71 -25.03
CA VAL A 193 -22.03 -24.04 -25.91
C VAL A 193 -22.83 -23.35 -27.00
N ALA A 194 -22.65 -22.04 -27.17
CA ALA A 194 -23.34 -21.25 -28.17
C ALA A 194 -22.34 -20.61 -29.14
N ASP A 195 -22.74 -20.52 -30.41
CA ASP A 195 -22.00 -19.85 -31.47
C ASP A 195 -22.43 -18.38 -31.56
N LEU A 196 -21.48 -17.46 -31.45
CA LEU A 196 -21.76 -16.03 -31.47
C LEU A 196 -22.03 -15.47 -32.87
N ASP A 197 -21.56 -16.14 -33.93
CA ASP A 197 -21.77 -15.70 -35.31
C ASP A 197 -23.12 -16.18 -35.86
N ASP A 198 -23.53 -17.39 -35.48
CA ASP A 198 -24.81 -17.97 -35.88
C ASP A 198 -25.96 -17.65 -34.90
N MET A 199 -25.67 -17.10 -33.71
CA MET A 199 -26.63 -16.89 -32.62
C MET A 199 -27.48 -18.13 -32.31
N ARG A 200 -26.82 -19.27 -32.08
CA ARG A 200 -27.50 -20.54 -31.77
C ARG A 200 -26.72 -21.42 -30.81
N ILE A 201 -27.44 -22.24 -30.05
CA ILE A 201 -26.86 -23.30 -29.22
C ILE A 201 -26.31 -24.41 -30.13
N LEU A 202 -25.04 -24.76 -29.92
CA LEU A 202 -24.34 -25.84 -30.62
C LEU A 202 -24.46 -27.17 -29.88
N SER A 203 -24.35 -27.13 -28.55
CA SER A 203 -24.43 -28.31 -27.70
C SER A 203 -24.96 -27.96 -26.33
N PHE A 204 -25.58 -28.95 -25.69
CA PHE A 204 -26.15 -28.87 -24.35
C PHE A 204 -25.63 -30.02 -23.50
N SER A 205 -25.32 -29.72 -22.25
CA SER A 205 -24.79 -30.67 -21.29
C SER A 205 -25.54 -30.53 -19.97
N ASP A 206 -26.24 -31.59 -19.55
CA ASP A 206 -26.83 -31.77 -18.21
C ASP A 206 -26.21 -33.04 -17.62
N ARG A 207 -25.11 -32.89 -16.87
CA ARG A 207 -24.26 -34.02 -16.45
C ARG A 207 -24.72 -34.66 -15.14
N PHE A 208 -25.14 -33.84 -14.19
CA PHE A 208 -25.58 -34.28 -12.87
C PHE A 208 -26.55 -33.28 -12.24
N GLY A 209 -27.33 -33.76 -11.27
CA GLY A 209 -28.23 -32.94 -10.46
C GLY A 209 -27.73 -32.86 -9.02
N ILE A 210 -27.37 -31.67 -8.58
CA ILE A 210 -27.10 -31.35 -7.17
C ILE A 210 -28.07 -30.27 -6.69
N PRO A 211 -28.25 -30.10 -5.36
CA PRO A 211 -29.05 -29.00 -4.84
C PRO A 211 -28.50 -27.64 -5.32
N VAL A 212 -29.40 -26.77 -5.79
CA VAL A 212 -29.06 -25.35 -6.00
C VAL A 212 -28.90 -24.73 -4.60
N PRO A 213 -27.82 -23.98 -4.32
CA PRO A 213 -27.66 -23.30 -3.03
C PRO A 213 -28.89 -22.46 -2.66
N LYS A 214 -29.13 -22.29 -1.36
CA LYS A 214 -30.25 -21.46 -0.88
C LYS A 214 -29.99 -19.98 -1.18
N GLY A 215 -31.05 -19.20 -1.40
CA GLY A 215 -30.92 -17.73 -1.52
C GLY A 215 -30.91 -17.01 -0.17
N GLU A 216 -31.23 -17.72 0.90
CA GLU A 216 -31.15 -17.16 2.25
C GLU A 216 -29.69 -16.82 2.60
N GLY A 217 -29.47 -15.59 3.09
CA GLY A 217 -28.15 -15.13 3.50
C GLY A 217 -27.24 -14.65 2.37
N THR A 218 -27.70 -14.60 1.12
CA THR A 218 -26.89 -14.12 -0.02
C THR A 218 -27.21 -12.69 -0.48
N GLU A 219 -28.34 -12.13 -0.04
CA GLU A 219 -28.77 -10.78 -0.42
C GLU A 219 -27.81 -9.71 0.11
N TYR A 220 -27.51 -8.70 -0.70
CA TYR A 220 -26.58 -7.61 -0.36
C TYR A 220 -27.23 -6.22 -0.42
N ARG A 221 -28.41 -6.10 -1.05
CA ARG A 221 -29.13 -4.83 -1.12
C ARG A 221 -29.60 -4.38 0.24
N LEU A 222 -29.25 -3.17 0.64
CA LEU A 222 -29.57 -2.66 1.98
C LEU A 222 -31.07 -2.68 2.25
N SER A 223 -31.86 -2.34 1.24
CA SER A 223 -33.33 -2.30 1.27
C SER A 223 -33.99 -3.65 1.54
N ASN A 224 -33.29 -4.75 1.26
CA ASN A 224 -33.82 -6.11 1.41
C ASN A 224 -33.22 -6.86 2.62
N LEU A 225 -32.20 -6.29 3.26
CA LEU A 225 -31.59 -6.85 4.47
C LEU A 225 -32.49 -6.64 5.69
N LYS A 226 -32.45 -7.60 6.63
CA LYS A 226 -33.20 -7.55 7.90
C LYS A 226 -32.28 -7.17 9.07
N PRO A 227 -32.80 -6.50 10.10
CA PRO A 227 -32.07 -6.26 11.35
C PRO A 227 -31.54 -7.54 12.00
N PRO A 228 -30.52 -7.45 12.87
CA PRO A 228 -29.85 -6.21 13.29
C PRO A 228 -28.89 -5.66 12.22
N PHE A 229 -28.69 -4.34 12.20
CA PHE A 229 -27.71 -3.66 11.35
C PHE A 229 -26.52 -3.21 12.20
N GLY A 230 -25.31 -3.32 11.66
CA GLY A 230 -24.10 -2.92 12.35
C GLY A 230 -22.82 -3.31 11.60
N PRO A 231 -21.66 -2.76 12.00
CA PRO A 231 -21.53 -1.65 12.95
C PRO A 231 -22.10 -0.34 12.39
N LYS A 232 -22.44 0.61 13.26
CA LYS A 232 -22.82 1.97 12.84
C LYS A 232 -21.55 2.79 12.62
N LEU A 233 -21.44 3.41 11.46
CA LEU A 233 -20.35 4.34 11.14
C LEU A 233 -20.93 5.76 11.05
N ASN A 234 -20.26 6.72 11.67
CA ASN A 234 -20.64 8.13 11.53
C ASN A 234 -20.05 8.70 10.24
N GLY A 235 -20.87 9.41 9.47
CA GLY A 235 -20.45 10.15 8.30
C GLY A 235 -19.61 11.37 8.66
N VAL A 236 -18.79 11.82 7.72
CA VAL A 236 -18.00 13.07 7.85
C VAL A 236 -18.33 14.01 6.70
N ASN A 237 -18.33 15.31 6.97
CA ASN A 237 -18.35 16.32 5.92
C ASN A 237 -16.92 16.80 5.65
N VAL A 238 -16.46 16.57 4.43
CA VAL A 238 -15.21 17.12 3.92
C VAL A 238 -15.52 18.48 3.32
N THR A 239 -14.98 19.55 3.90
CA THR A 239 -15.18 20.91 3.38
C THR A 239 -13.87 21.48 2.86
N GLN A 240 -13.88 21.92 1.60
CA GLN A 240 -12.81 22.73 1.03
C GLN A 240 -13.28 24.19 1.03
N PRO A 241 -12.79 25.05 1.95
CA PRO A 241 -13.22 26.46 2.02
C PRO A 241 -12.83 27.25 0.76
N HIS A 242 -11.94 26.71 -0.06
CA HIS A 242 -11.57 27.23 -1.37
C HIS A 242 -11.92 26.20 -2.47
N ARG A 243 -11.94 26.64 -3.73
CA ARG A 243 -12.02 25.72 -4.87
C ARG A 243 -10.93 24.63 -4.77
N PRO A 244 -11.16 23.41 -5.29
CA PRO A 244 -10.17 22.33 -5.29
C PRO A 244 -8.76 22.80 -5.70
N GLY A 245 -7.72 22.14 -5.18
CA GLY A 245 -6.33 22.43 -5.54
C GLY A 245 -5.95 22.05 -6.96
N PHE A 246 -6.85 21.37 -7.68
CA PHE A 246 -6.70 21.02 -9.09
C PHE A 246 -7.60 21.82 -10.03
N THR A 247 -7.21 21.89 -11.29
CA THR A 247 -8.00 22.43 -12.41
C THR A 247 -8.06 21.40 -13.53
N ILE A 248 -9.21 21.30 -14.19
CA ILE A 248 -9.43 20.42 -15.34
C ILE A 248 -9.82 21.28 -16.54
N ASP A 249 -9.06 21.18 -17.63
CA ASP A 249 -9.36 21.79 -18.92
C ASP A 249 -9.52 20.70 -19.99
N GLY A 250 -10.77 20.43 -20.38
CA GLY A 250 -11.12 19.21 -21.12
C GLY A 250 -10.75 17.98 -20.30
N HIS A 251 -9.72 17.26 -20.74
CA HIS A 251 -9.14 16.10 -20.04
C HIS A 251 -7.74 16.36 -19.46
N SER A 252 -7.24 17.60 -19.55
CA SER A 252 -5.94 17.99 -18.99
C SER A 252 -6.10 18.39 -17.53
N VAL A 253 -5.42 17.67 -16.63
CA VAL A 253 -5.44 17.91 -15.18
C VAL A 253 -4.16 18.64 -14.79
N SER A 254 -4.30 19.70 -14.01
CA SER A 254 -3.19 20.40 -13.35
C SER A 254 -3.45 20.43 -11.85
N TRP A 255 -2.50 19.95 -11.05
CA TRP A 255 -2.62 19.88 -9.59
C TRP A 255 -1.26 20.01 -8.93
N GLY A 256 -1.13 20.88 -7.92
CA GLY A 256 0.14 21.07 -7.22
C GLY A 256 1.28 21.38 -8.22
N ASN A 257 2.25 20.49 -8.29
CA ASN A 257 3.36 20.52 -9.25
C ASN A 257 3.18 19.56 -10.46
N TRP A 258 2.06 18.86 -10.58
CA TRP A 258 1.79 17.92 -11.66
C TRP A 258 0.91 18.49 -12.77
N LYS A 259 1.17 18.00 -13.98
CA LYS A 259 0.27 18.06 -15.13
C LYS A 259 0.20 16.71 -15.81
N PHE A 260 -0.99 16.30 -16.22
CA PHE A 260 -1.21 15.08 -17.00
C PHE A 260 -2.52 15.18 -17.78
N HIS A 261 -2.75 14.24 -18.69
CA HIS A 261 -3.97 14.07 -19.48
C HIS A 261 -4.66 12.76 -19.07
N LEU A 262 -5.97 12.80 -18.88
CA LEU A 262 -6.80 11.64 -18.55
C LEU A 262 -7.59 11.16 -19.79
N GLY A 263 -7.16 10.05 -20.36
CA GLY A 263 -7.85 9.37 -21.46
C GLY A 263 -8.78 8.25 -20.98
N PHE A 264 -9.60 7.77 -21.91
CA PHE A 264 -10.50 6.64 -21.75
C PHE A 264 -10.47 5.79 -23.01
N ASP A 265 -10.39 4.47 -22.84
CA ASP A 265 -10.44 3.48 -23.91
C ASP A 265 -11.44 2.37 -23.58
N PHE A 266 -12.14 1.87 -24.61
CA PHE A 266 -13.15 0.81 -24.46
C PHE A 266 -12.59 -0.47 -23.84
N GLN A 267 -11.36 -0.86 -24.19
CA GLN A 267 -10.75 -2.12 -23.80
C GLN A 267 -10.10 -2.05 -22.41
N VAL A 268 -9.49 -0.92 -22.04
CA VAL A 268 -8.68 -0.79 -20.80
C VAL A 268 -9.15 0.27 -19.81
N GLY A 269 -10.12 1.10 -20.17
CA GLY A 269 -10.65 2.16 -19.32
C GLY A 269 -9.66 3.31 -19.16
N ALA A 270 -9.28 3.63 -17.93
CA ALA A 270 -8.44 4.78 -17.58
C ALA A 270 -7.05 4.74 -18.24
N ILE A 271 -6.65 5.85 -18.87
CA ILE A 271 -5.29 6.05 -19.40
C ILE A 271 -4.74 7.37 -18.87
N ILE A 272 -3.61 7.34 -18.16
CA ILE A 272 -2.87 8.54 -17.80
C ILE A 272 -1.83 8.81 -18.89
N SER A 273 -1.78 10.02 -19.42
CA SER A 273 -0.78 10.43 -20.43
C SER A 273 -0.08 11.73 -20.07
N LEU A 274 1.13 11.94 -20.61
CA LEU A 274 1.89 13.18 -20.51
C LEU A 274 2.14 13.66 -19.08
N ALA A 275 2.27 12.74 -18.12
CA ALA A 275 2.48 13.09 -16.72
C ALA A 275 3.86 13.72 -16.54
N SER A 276 3.85 14.99 -16.14
CA SER A 276 5.03 15.83 -15.97
C SER A 276 4.96 16.58 -14.65
N ILE A 277 6.10 16.69 -13.97
CA ILE A 277 6.22 17.37 -12.69
C ILE A 277 7.06 18.64 -12.82
N TYR A 278 6.63 19.72 -12.18
CA TYR A 278 7.34 20.99 -12.12
C TYR A 278 8.48 20.91 -11.11
N ASP A 279 9.70 21.02 -11.61
CA ASP A 279 10.91 21.10 -10.82
C ASP A 279 11.20 22.58 -10.52
N ILE A 280 11.10 22.95 -9.25
CA ILE A 280 11.30 24.32 -8.81
C ILE A 280 12.77 24.76 -8.91
N GLU A 281 13.73 23.86 -8.74
CA GLU A 281 15.14 24.21 -8.84
C GLU A 281 15.55 24.40 -10.31
N LYS A 282 14.89 23.68 -11.23
CA LYS A 282 15.11 23.81 -12.69
C LYS A 282 14.13 24.77 -13.40
N GLN A 283 13.11 25.27 -12.69
CA GLN A 283 12.07 26.18 -13.19
C GLN A 283 11.39 25.69 -14.49
N ARG A 284 11.10 24.39 -14.57
CA ARG A 284 10.42 23.78 -15.72
C ARG A 284 9.67 22.50 -15.34
N TYR A 285 8.68 22.14 -16.16
CA TYR A 285 8.13 20.79 -16.14
C TYR A 285 9.13 19.79 -16.71
N ARG A 286 9.14 18.59 -16.13
CA ARG A 286 10.00 17.47 -16.48
C ARG A 286 9.12 16.25 -16.70
N GLU A 287 9.33 15.57 -17.82
CA GLU A 287 8.58 14.40 -18.23
C GLU A 287 8.91 13.21 -17.30
N VAL A 288 7.89 12.40 -16.98
CA VAL A 288 8.01 11.19 -16.15
C VAL A 288 7.35 10.01 -16.86
N LEU A 289 6.06 10.11 -17.16
CA LEU A 289 5.27 9.03 -17.76
C LEU A 289 4.56 9.57 -18.99
N TYR A 290 4.98 9.13 -20.18
CA TYR A 290 4.29 9.46 -21.43
C TYR A 290 2.91 8.83 -21.44
N ARG A 291 2.79 7.58 -21.00
CA ARG A 291 1.53 6.86 -20.94
C ARG A 291 1.52 5.70 -19.94
N GLY A 292 0.44 5.57 -19.17
CA GLY A 292 0.19 4.44 -18.28
C GLY A 292 -1.26 3.96 -18.27
N PHE A 293 -1.48 2.64 -18.23
CA PHE A 293 -2.79 1.99 -18.09
C PHE A 293 -2.63 0.50 -17.71
N ILE A 294 -3.72 -0.15 -17.27
CA ILE A 294 -3.77 -1.62 -17.11
C ILE A 294 -3.97 -2.22 -18.50
N SER A 295 -2.98 -2.98 -18.98
CA SER A 295 -3.00 -3.59 -20.31
C SER A 295 -3.82 -4.88 -20.37
N GLU A 296 -3.83 -5.65 -19.28
CA GLU A 296 -4.63 -6.87 -19.15
C GLU A 296 -4.85 -7.27 -17.68
N VAL A 297 -5.98 -7.94 -17.41
CA VAL A 297 -6.26 -8.64 -16.15
C VAL A 297 -6.50 -10.12 -16.45
N PHE A 298 -5.71 -11.02 -15.84
CA PHE A 298 -5.83 -12.46 -16.03
C PHE A 298 -6.31 -13.15 -14.74
N VAL A 299 -7.45 -13.85 -14.84
CA VAL A 299 -8.15 -14.47 -13.69
C VAL A 299 -8.34 -15.98 -13.91
N PRO A 300 -7.30 -16.81 -13.72
CA PRO A 300 -7.41 -18.25 -13.84
C PRO A 300 -8.05 -18.88 -12.58
N TYR A 301 -9.21 -19.52 -12.75
CA TYR A 301 -9.80 -20.38 -11.71
C TYR A 301 -9.14 -21.76 -11.69
N GLN A 302 -9.16 -22.48 -10.57
CA GLN A 302 -8.35 -23.70 -10.38
C GLN A 302 -9.17 -24.99 -10.26
N ASP A 303 -10.39 -24.99 -10.78
CA ASP A 303 -11.19 -26.21 -10.90
C ASP A 303 -11.00 -26.80 -12.31
N PRO A 304 -10.38 -27.99 -12.44
CA PRO A 304 -10.14 -28.63 -13.73
C PRO A 304 -11.36 -29.37 -14.29
N THR A 305 -12.48 -29.46 -13.58
CA THR A 305 -13.67 -30.19 -14.04
C THR A 305 -14.32 -29.56 -15.28
N GLU A 306 -15.15 -30.32 -16.00
CA GLU A 306 -15.83 -29.85 -17.23
C GLU A 306 -16.63 -28.55 -17.02
N GLU A 307 -17.15 -28.30 -15.81
CA GLU A 307 -17.88 -27.08 -15.48
C GLU A 307 -17.00 -25.83 -15.40
N TRP A 308 -15.69 -25.97 -15.16
CA TRP A 308 -14.81 -24.84 -14.79
C TRP A 308 -13.46 -24.78 -15.50
N TYR A 309 -13.02 -25.84 -16.18
CA TYR A 309 -11.65 -25.89 -16.74
C TYR A 309 -11.34 -24.71 -17.67
N TYR A 310 -12.36 -24.17 -18.34
CA TYR A 310 -12.27 -23.09 -19.31
C TYR A 310 -12.32 -21.69 -18.68
N THR A 311 -12.62 -21.58 -17.38
CA THR A 311 -12.79 -20.32 -16.66
C THR A 311 -11.43 -19.70 -16.33
N THR A 312 -10.87 -18.98 -17.29
CA THR A 312 -9.60 -18.27 -17.14
C THR A 312 -9.65 -16.92 -17.88
N TYR A 313 -10.37 -15.96 -17.29
CA TYR A 313 -10.77 -14.74 -17.98
C TYR A 313 -9.58 -13.83 -18.27
N PHE A 314 -9.71 -13.09 -19.37
CA PHE A 314 -8.84 -11.97 -19.73
C PHE A 314 -9.70 -10.71 -19.79
N ASP A 315 -9.93 -10.05 -18.67
CA ASP A 315 -11.04 -9.11 -18.53
C ASP A 315 -10.95 -7.93 -19.49
N CYS A 316 -9.75 -7.41 -19.76
CA CYS A 316 -9.57 -6.33 -20.73
C CYS A 316 -9.82 -6.85 -22.15
N GLY A 317 -9.12 -7.90 -22.57
CA GLY A 317 -9.18 -8.40 -23.95
C GLY A 317 -10.48 -9.08 -24.35
N GLU A 318 -11.13 -9.79 -23.43
CA GLU A 318 -12.35 -10.58 -23.68
C GLU A 318 -13.63 -9.81 -23.37
N TYR A 319 -13.66 -9.03 -22.28
CA TYR A 319 -14.85 -8.35 -21.78
C TYR A 319 -14.79 -6.83 -21.85
N GLY A 320 -13.64 -6.22 -22.14
CA GLY A 320 -13.48 -4.77 -22.26
C GLY A 320 -13.62 -4.05 -20.92
N PHE A 321 -12.50 -3.78 -20.27
CA PHE A 321 -12.43 -3.18 -18.94
C PHE A 321 -13.05 -1.77 -18.90
N GLY A 322 -12.98 -1.03 -20.01
CA GLY A 322 -13.60 0.29 -20.17
C GLY A 322 -15.11 0.23 -20.41
N GLN A 323 -15.63 -0.70 -21.23
CA GLN A 323 -17.09 -0.88 -21.34
C GLN A 323 -17.71 -1.39 -20.04
N SER A 324 -16.95 -2.16 -19.26
CA SER A 324 -17.30 -2.61 -17.91
C SER A 324 -17.14 -1.53 -16.83
N ALA A 325 -16.74 -0.30 -17.18
CA ALA A 325 -16.67 0.79 -16.20
C ALA A 325 -18.06 1.11 -15.64
N SER A 326 -18.16 1.13 -14.32
CA SER A 326 -19.40 1.43 -13.59
C SER A 326 -19.55 2.92 -13.35
N SER A 327 -20.79 3.40 -13.30
CA SER A 327 -21.07 4.73 -12.76
C SER A 327 -20.71 4.76 -11.28
N LEU A 328 -19.88 5.73 -10.89
CA LEU A 328 -19.46 5.89 -9.50
C LEU A 328 -20.56 6.60 -8.69
N GLU A 329 -20.89 6.02 -7.55
CA GLU A 329 -21.88 6.54 -6.60
C GLU A 329 -21.25 7.65 -5.74
N PRO A 330 -21.70 8.91 -5.86
CA PRO A 330 -21.18 10.01 -5.05
C PRO A 330 -21.28 9.72 -3.56
N LEU A 331 -20.33 10.24 -2.78
CA LEU A 331 -20.26 10.12 -1.31
C LEU A 331 -19.95 8.70 -0.78
N THR A 332 -19.93 7.69 -1.64
CA THR A 332 -19.65 6.30 -1.24
C THR A 332 -18.46 5.73 -2.00
N ASP A 333 -18.47 5.75 -3.34
CA ASP A 333 -17.30 5.41 -4.15
C ASP A 333 -16.24 6.50 -4.12
N CYS A 334 -16.66 7.75 -3.96
CA CYS A 334 -15.80 8.91 -4.00
C CYS A 334 -16.19 9.93 -2.92
N PRO A 335 -15.21 10.60 -2.28
CA PRO A 335 -15.48 11.53 -1.20
C PRO A 335 -16.23 12.79 -1.69
N PRO A 336 -16.80 13.59 -0.76
CA PRO A 336 -17.59 14.78 -1.11
C PRO A 336 -16.86 15.85 -1.93
N ASN A 337 -15.53 15.91 -1.85
CA ASN A 337 -14.69 16.85 -2.60
C ASN A 337 -14.31 16.35 -4.01
N ALA A 338 -14.90 15.25 -4.48
CA ALA A 338 -14.60 14.69 -5.79
C ALA A 338 -15.26 15.44 -6.95
N HIS A 339 -14.52 15.56 -8.04
CA HIS A 339 -15.02 16.01 -9.33
C HIS A 339 -15.21 14.81 -10.27
N PHE A 340 -16.39 14.69 -10.87
CA PHE A 340 -16.71 13.56 -11.75
C PHE A 340 -16.51 13.90 -13.22
N LEU A 341 -16.08 12.91 -14.01
CA LEU A 341 -16.03 13.00 -15.47
C LEU A 341 -16.76 11.81 -16.08
N ASP A 342 -17.54 12.10 -17.11
CA ASP A 342 -18.24 11.09 -17.91
C ASP A 342 -17.28 10.48 -18.94
N ALA A 343 -17.55 9.24 -19.36
CA ALA A 343 -16.86 8.58 -20.45
C ALA A 343 -17.84 8.11 -21.54
N PHE A 344 -17.32 7.85 -22.74
CA PHE A 344 -18.13 7.38 -23.87
C PHE A 344 -17.42 6.27 -24.64
N TYR A 345 -18.19 5.29 -25.11
CA TYR A 345 -17.74 4.24 -26.03
C TYR A 345 -18.79 3.94 -27.10
N ALA A 346 -18.47 3.11 -28.10
CA ALA A 346 -19.44 2.67 -29.11
C ALA A 346 -20.01 1.28 -28.80
N ASP A 347 -21.35 1.13 -28.85
CA ASP A 347 -22.00 -0.18 -28.75
C ASP A 347 -21.81 -1.04 -30.02
N ALA A 348 -22.40 -2.25 -30.02
CA ALA A 348 -22.34 -3.17 -31.15
C ALA A 348 -22.90 -2.63 -32.47
N ASN A 349 -23.73 -1.59 -32.42
CA ASN A 349 -24.32 -0.92 -33.59
C ASN A 349 -23.56 0.38 -33.96
N GLY A 350 -22.49 0.71 -33.23
CA GLY A 350 -21.71 1.92 -33.37
C GLY A 350 -22.35 3.15 -32.71
N ASN A 351 -23.41 3.00 -31.91
CA ASN A 351 -24.01 4.12 -31.18
C ASN A 351 -23.10 4.55 -30.01
N PRO A 352 -22.95 5.85 -29.74
CA PRO A 352 -22.27 6.30 -28.53
C PRO A 352 -23.09 5.94 -27.28
N VAL A 353 -22.45 5.26 -26.34
CA VAL A 353 -22.96 4.95 -25.00
C VAL A 353 -22.25 5.83 -23.99
N LYS A 354 -23.03 6.50 -23.14
CA LYS A 354 -22.54 7.33 -22.04
C LYS A 354 -22.37 6.49 -20.77
N ILE A 355 -21.21 6.59 -20.14
CA ILE A 355 -20.98 6.13 -18.76
C ILE A 355 -20.93 7.38 -17.89
N THR A 356 -22.00 7.63 -17.15
CA THR A 356 -22.08 8.79 -16.25
C THR A 356 -21.15 8.58 -15.06
N ASN A 357 -20.44 9.62 -14.62
CA ASN A 357 -19.52 9.55 -13.47
C ASN A 357 -18.50 8.40 -13.59
N ALA A 358 -17.93 8.19 -14.77
CA ALA A 358 -16.97 7.10 -15.02
C ALA A 358 -15.67 7.26 -14.21
N PHE A 359 -15.27 8.52 -14.00
CA PHE A 359 -14.13 8.88 -13.17
C PHE A 359 -14.54 9.80 -12.04
N CYS A 360 -13.80 9.72 -10.95
CA CYS A 360 -13.77 10.78 -9.96
C CYS A 360 -12.33 11.20 -9.64
N ILE A 361 -12.14 12.50 -9.43
CA ILE A 361 -10.84 13.13 -9.16
C ILE A 361 -10.96 13.90 -7.86
N PHE A 362 -10.12 13.61 -6.87
CA PHE A 362 -10.19 14.24 -5.56
C PHE A 362 -8.82 14.38 -4.89
N GLU A 363 -8.72 15.33 -3.97
CA GLU A 363 -7.56 15.46 -3.09
C GLU A 363 -7.78 14.61 -1.83
N LYS A 364 -6.83 13.74 -1.52
CA LYS A 364 -6.86 12.85 -0.36
C LYS A 364 -6.12 13.49 0.80
N HIS A 365 -6.84 13.67 1.90
CA HIS A 365 -6.33 14.20 3.18
C HIS A 365 -6.66 13.20 4.29
N ALA A 366 -5.88 12.13 4.36
CA ALA A 366 -6.15 11.00 5.26
C ALA A 366 -5.31 11.03 6.56
N GLY A 367 -4.70 12.18 6.87
CA GLY A 367 -3.75 12.31 7.98
C GLY A 367 -2.36 11.77 7.65
N ASP A 368 -1.99 11.60 6.38
CA ASP A 368 -0.66 11.14 6.01
C ASP A 368 0.40 12.24 6.23
N ILE A 369 1.63 11.86 6.58
CA ILE A 369 2.73 12.79 6.86
C ILE A 369 3.69 12.78 5.67
N MET A 370 3.95 13.94 5.07
CA MET A 370 4.84 14.09 3.92
C MET A 370 6.31 13.93 4.30
N TRP A 371 6.70 14.53 5.43
CA TRP A 371 7.95 14.30 6.15
C TRP A 371 7.87 14.97 7.53
N ARG A 372 8.70 14.52 8.47
CA ARG A 372 8.88 15.17 9.78
C ARG A 372 10.28 14.95 10.34
N HIS A 373 10.67 15.81 11.28
CA HIS A 373 11.82 15.60 12.17
C HIS A 373 11.67 16.33 13.50
N THR A 374 12.09 15.70 14.60
CA THR A 374 12.23 16.31 15.94
C THR A 374 13.68 16.23 16.41
N GLU A 375 14.41 17.36 16.37
CA GLU A 375 15.80 17.44 16.79
C GLU A 375 15.90 17.87 18.28
N ILE A 376 16.65 17.10 19.07
CA ILE A 376 16.83 17.29 20.51
C ILE A 376 18.31 17.31 20.97
N ALA A 377 19.25 16.97 20.10
CA ALA A 377 20.67 16.91 20.43
C ALA A 377 21.32 18.30 20.50
N ILE A 378 20.70 19.33 19.90
CA ILE A 378 21.16 20.72 20.02
C ILE A 378 20.91 21.20 21.46
N PRO A 379 21.95 21.60 22.22
CA PRO A 379 21.78 21.97 23.62
C PRO A 379 20.75 23.06 23.84
N ASN A 380 19.81 22.80 24.76
CA ASN A 380 18.73 23.72 25.16
C ASN A 380 17.74 24.09 24.03
N GLN A 381 17.64 23.29 22.97
CA GLN A 381 16.69 23.50 21.88
C GLN A 381 15.96 22.20 21.55
N VAL A 382 14.65 22.31 21.29
CA VAL A 382 13.85 21.25 20.68
C VAL A 382 13.29 21.85 19.40
N ILE A 383 13.62 21.25 18.25
CA ILE A 383 13.20 21.74 16.94
C ILE A 383 12.35 20.66 16.28
N THR A 384 11.04 20.87 16.27
CA THR A 384 10.09 20.02 15.56
C THR A 384 9.61 20.73 14.29
N GLU A 385 9.66 20.02 13.17
CA GLU A 385 9.08 20.46 11.90
C GLU A 385 8.35 19.28 11.26
N VAL A 386 7.08 19.48 10.90
CA VAL A 386 6.19 18.45 10.35
C VAL A 386 5.47 19.03 9.14
N ARG A 387 5.34 18.27 8.07
CA ARG A 387 4.46 18.62 6.94
C ARG A 387 3.48 17.52 6.62
N ALA A 388 2.20 17.86 6.64
CA ALA A 388 1.13 16.97 6.21
C ALA A 388 1.22 16.71 4.70
N ASP A 389 0.89 15.49 4.31
CA ASP A 389 0.81 15.05 2.91
C ASP A 389 -0.57 15.27 2.34
N VAL A 390 -0.60 15.58 1.05
CA VAL A 390 -1.82 15.71 0.26
C VAL A 390 -1.52 15.11 -1.10
N SER A 391 -2.35 14.17 -1.53
CA SER A 391 -2.22 13.55 -2.85
C SER A 391 -3.48 13.75 -3.69
N LEU A 392 -3.33 13.66 -5.01
CA LEU A 392 -4.45 13.67 -5.94
C LEU A 392 -4.75 12.25 -6.41
N VAL A 393 -5.98 11.80 -6.24
CA VAL A 393 -6.45 10.48 -6.68
C VAL A 393 -7.34 10.64 -7.90
N VAL A 394 -7.06 9.86 -8.95
CA VAL A 394 -7.97 9.61 -10.08
C VAL A 394 -8.47 8.18 -9.97
N ARG A 395 -9.78 8.02 -9.80
CA ARG A 395 -10.42 6.72 -9.60
C ARG A 395 -11.37 6.36 -10.75
N MET A 396 -11.36 5.09 -11.12
CA MET A 396 -12.36 4.42 -11.95
C MET A 396 -12.73 3.09 -11.29
N VAL A 397 -13.95 2.60 -11.50
CA VAL A 397 -14.32 1.22 -11.13
C VAL A 397 -14.75 0.44 -12.36
N SER A 398 -14.23 -0.77 -12.53
CA SER A 398 -14.68 -1.72 -13.55
C SER A 398 -15.31 -2.94 -12.92
N THR A 399 -16.50 -3.33 -13.40
CA THR A 399 -17.24 -4.49 -12.91
C THR A 399 -17.38 -5.53 -14.02
N VAL A 400 -16.72 -6.67 -13.86
CA VAL A 400 -16.65 -7.72 -14.86
C VAL A 400 -17.31 -8.97 -14.28
N GLY A 401 -18.59 -9.14 -14.62
CA GLY A 401 -19.42 -10.20 -14.07
C GLY A 401 -19.57 -10.05 -12.56
N ASN A 402 -18.89 -10.93 -11.83
CA ASN A 402 -18.97 -10.99 -10.37
C ASN A 402 -17.94 -10.10 -9.65
N TYR A 403 -16.84 -9.68 -10.30
CA TYR A 403 -15.78 -8.90 -9.67
C TYR A 403 -15.92 -7.40 -9.92
N ASP A 404 -15.63 -6.62 -8.87
CA ASP A 404 -15.51 -5.16 -8.91
C ASP A 404 -14.05 -4.77 -8.63
N TYR A 405 -13.44 -3.99 -9.53
CA TYR A 405 -12.06 -3.52 -9.44
C TYR A 405 -12.03 -2.00 -9.26
N VAL A 406 -11.63 -1.52 -8.08
CA VAL A 406 -11.39 -0.10 -7.80
C VAL A 406 -9.98 0.26 -8.22
N ILE A 407 -9.84 1.09 -9.25
CA ILE A 407 -8.55 1.44 -9.87
C ILE A 407 -8.19 2.88 -9.54
N ASP A 408 -7.08 3.05 -8.81
CA ASP A 408 -6.61 4.36 -8.35
C ASP A 408 -5.24 4.73 -8.94
N TRP A 409 -5.13 5.96 -9.42
CA TRP A 409 -3.87 6.64 -9.73
C TRP A 409 -3.68 7.79 -8.75
N GLU A 410 -2.70 7.67 -7.86
CA GLU A 410 -2.43 8.65 -6.81
C GLU A 410 -1.11 9.40 -7.09
N PHE A 411 -1.20 10.71 -7.29
CA PHE A 411 -0.05 11.59 -7.55
C PHE A 411 0.36 12.33 -6.28
N LYS A 412 1.65 12.29 -5.94
CA LYS A 412 2.19 12.95 -4.74
C LYS A 412 3.06 14.16 -5.08
N PRO A 413 3.11 15.21 -4.24
CA PRO A 413 3.94 16.39 -4.48
C PRO A 413 5.43 16.05 -4.44
N SER A 414 5.80 14.95 -3.76
CA SER A 414 7.15 14.38 -3.72
C SER A 414 7.66 13.87 -5.07
N GLY A 415 6.79 13.77 -6.07
CA GLY A 415 7.08 13.16 -7.35
C GLY A 415 6.72 11.68 -7.42
N SER A 416 6.30 11.04 -6.33
CA SER A 416 5.81 9.67 -6.39
C SER A 416 4.48 9.55 -7.14
N ILE A 417 4.31 8.46 -7.89
CA ILE A 417 3.03 8.02 -8.44
C ILE A 417 2.72 6.65 -7.83
N LYS A 418 1.61 6.53 -7.12
CA LYS A 418 1.11 5.29 -6.53
C LYS A 418 -0.04 4.74 -7.38
N PHE A 419 -0.07 3.43 -7.52
CA PHE A 419 -1.02 2.70 -8.35
C PHE A 419 -1.72 1.69 -7.46
N GLY A 420 -3.04 1.85 -7.27
CA GLY A 420 -3.84 1.02 -6.39
C GLY A 420 -4.87 0.18 -7.15
N VAL A 421 -5.07 -1.05 -6.68
CA VAL A 421 -6.21 -1.90 -7.06
C VAL A 421 -6.91 -2.40 -5.80
N GLY A 422 -8.17 -2.04 -5.63
CA GLY A 422 -9.08 -2.61 -4.65
C GLY A 422 -9.95 -3.70 -5.27
N LEU A 423 -9.98 -4.89 -4.68
CA LEU A 423 -10.77 -6.03 -5.15
C LEU A 423 -11.94 -6.32 -4.21
N THR A 424 -13.15 -6.29 -4.76
CA THR A 424 -14.40 -6.59 -4.04
C THR A 424 -15.36 -7.31 -5.00
N GLY A 425 -16.67 -7.17 -4.82
CA GLY A 425 -17.68 -7.91 -5.57
C GLY A 425 -17.98 -9.27 -4.95
N ILE A 426 -18.51 -10.18 -5.77
CA ILE A 426 -19.02 -11.49 -5.37
C ILE A 426 -18.04 -12.57 -5.83
N LEU A 427 -17.83 -13.62 -5.04
CA LEU A 427 -16.96 -14.73 -5.44
C LEU A 427 -17.52 -15.53 -6.62
N GLY A 428 -16.63 -16.10 -7.43
CA GLY A 428 -17.00 -17.19 -8.33
C GLY A 428 -17.29 -18.48 -7.54
N MET A 429 -18.57 -18.84 -7.44
CA MET A 429 -19.03 -19.97 -6.63
C MET A 429 -19.53 -21.13 -7.50
N LYS A 430 -19.29 -22.35 -7.03
CA LYS A 430 -19.86 -23.57 -7.60
C LYS A 430 -20.79 -24.26 -6.59
N GLY A 431 -21.80 -24.95 -7.12
CA GLY A 431 -22.67 -25.79 -6.31
C GLY A 431 -21.96 -27.07 -5.86
N GLY A 432 -22.23 -27.53 -4.64
CA GLY A 432 -21.73 -28.78 -4.10
C GLY A 432 -22.78 -29.54 -3.29
N THR A 433 -22.49 -30.80 -2.94
CA THR A 433 -23.37 -31.62 -2.08
C THR A 433 -23.08 -31.47 -0.59
N TYR A 434 -22.05 -30.71 -0.23
CA TYR A 434 -21.57 -30.57 1.13
C TYR A 434 -22.27 -29.43 1.86
N ILE A 435 -22.60 -29.65 3.13
CA ILE A 435 -23.09 -28.64 4.08
C ILE A 435 -22.14 -28.46 5.27
N ASN A 436 -21.15 -29.34 5.41
CA ASN A 436 -20.13 -29.28 6.46
C ASN A 436 -18.82 -29.89 5.96
N THR A 437 -17.68 -29.39 6.45
CA THR A 437 -16.34 -29.85 6.07
C THR A 437 -16.08 -31.31 6.48
N ASP A 438 -16.72 -31.84 7.52
CA ASP A 438 -16.63 -33.25 7.94
C ASP A 438 -17.11 -34.25 6.87
N GLN A 439 -17.90 -33.75 5.90
CA GLN A 439 -18.38 -34.54 4.77
C GLN A 439 -17.33 -34.66 3.65
N ILE A 440 -16.31 -33.80 3.65
CA ILE A 440 -15.18 -33.82 2.72
C ILE A 440 -14.16 -34.82 3.26
N LYS A 441 -14.30 -36.09 2.87
CA LYS A 441 -13.48 -37.20 3.39
C LYS A 441 -12.37 -37.59 2.42
N GLY A 442 -11.21 -37.98 2.97
CA GLY A 442 -10.06 -38.45 2.21
C GLY A 442 -9.29 -37.32 1.51
N GLU A 443 -8.42 -37.67 0.55
CA GLU A 443 -7.68 -36.70 -0.29
C GLU A 443 -8.55 -36.13 -1.43
N ILE A 444 -9.87 -36.00 -1.22
CA ILE A 444 -10.78 -35.44 -2.23
C ILE A 444 -10.59 -33.93 -2.26
N ASP A 445 -10.00 -33.45 -3.35
CA ASP A 445 -9.88 -32.03 -3.63
C ASP A 445 -11.20 -31.49 -4.19
N ILE A 446 -11.82 -30.57 -3.45
CA ILE A 446 -13.03 -29.87 -3.90
C ILE A 446 -12.72 -28.59 -4.69
N HIS A 447 -11.44 -28.27 -4.92
CA HIS A 447 -10.95 -27.13 -5.71
C HIS A 447 -11.43 -25.76 -5.22
N GLY A 448 -11.67 -25.63 -3.92
CA GLY A 448 -12.21 -24.44 -3.32
C GLY A 448 -12.45 -24.58 -1.82
N THR A 449 -13.02 -23.54 -1.21
CA THR A 449 -13.41 -23.51 0.20
C THR A 449 -14.93 -23.67 0.30
N LEU A 450 -15.42 -24.53 1.20
CA LEU A 450 -16.85 -24.59 1.52
C LEU A 450 -17.23 -23.35 2.35
N LEU A 451 -18.05 -22.46 1.80
CA LEU A 451 -18.39 -21.16 2.41
C LEU A 451 -19.74 -21.18 3.15
N SER A 452 -20.68 -21.96 2.62
CA SER A 452 -22.04 -22.11 3.14
C SER A 452 -22.63 -23.44 2.66
N ASP A 453 -23.85 -23.76 3.08
CA ASP A 453 -24.62 -24.91 2.60
C ASP A 453 -24.55 -25.00 1.07
N ASN A 454 -23.94 -26.07 0.54
CA ASN A 454 -23.85 -26.36 -0.88
C ASN A 454 -23.04 -25.35 -1.72
N THR A 455 -22.31 -24.41 -1.10
CA THR A 455 -21.63 -23.31 -1.79
C THR A 455 -20.12 -23.40 -1.61
N ILE A 456 -19.40 -23.62 -2.71
CA ILE A 456 -17.93 -23.67 -2.73
C ILE A 456 -17.38 -22.45 -3.46
N GLY A 457 -16.57 -21.65 -2.78
CA GLY A 457 -15.78 -20.59 -3.42
C GLY A 457 -14.56 -21.19 -4.10
N VAL A 458 -14.49 -21.08 -5.42
CA VAL A 458 -13.46 -21.75 -6.22
C VAL A 458 -12.13 -20.99 -6.09
N TYR A 459 -11.02 -21.71 -5.91
CA TYR A 459 -9.68 -21.12 -5.88
C TYR A 459 -9.37 -20.43 -7.22
N HIS A 460 -8.72 -19.27 -7.18
CA HIS A 460 -8.37 -18.51 -8.38
C HIS A 460 -7.27 -17.50 -8.09
N ASP A 461 -6.71 -16.93 -9.16
CA ASP A 461 -5.69 -15.88 -9.08
C ASP A 461 -6.22 -14.59 -9.72
N HIS A 462 -5.60 -13.46 -9.38
CA HIS A 462 -5.75 -12.20 -10.12
C HIS A 462 -4.37 -11.67 -10.49
N PHE A 463 -4.14 -11.41 -11.78
CA PHE A 463 -2.90 -10.80 -12.29
C PHE A 463 -3.22 -9.52 -13.08
N PHE A 464 -2.71 -8.38 -12.62
CA PHE A 464 -2.86 -7.07 -13.26
C PHE A 464 -1.55 -6.68 -13.92
N THR A 465 -1.54 -6.50 -15.25
CA THR A 465 -0.34 -6.10 -15.99
C THR A 465 -0.47 -4.67 -16.46
N TYR A 466 0.37 -3.78 -15.91
CA TYR A 466 0.45 -2.37 -16.28
C TYR A 466 1.40 -2.16 -17.47
N TYR A 467 0.98 -1.31 -18.40
CA TYR A 467 1.84 -0.68 -19.41
C TYR A 467 2.31 0.66 -18.86
N LEU A 468 3.62 0.89 -18.76
CA LEU A 468 4.22 2.13 -18.23
C LEU A 468 5.32 2.62 -19.19
N ASP A 469 4.93 3.51 -20.11
CA ASP A 469 5.82 4.18 -21.06
C ASP A 469 6.44 5.40 -20.36
N LEU A 470 7.63 5.17 -19.81
CA LEU A 470 8.36 6.13 -18.99
C LEU A 470 9.30 6.93 -19.88
N ASP A 471 9.09 8.25 -19.90
CA ASP A 471 9.94 9.23 -20.59
C ASP A 471 10.67 10.06 -19.53
N ILE A 472 11.57 9.43 -18.79
CA ILE A 472 12.28 10.06 -17.68
C ILE A 472 13.16 11.20 -18.22
N ASP A 473 12.68 12.44 -18.07
CA ASP A 473 13.36 13.64 -18.58
C ASP A 473 13.69 13.55 -20.10
N GLY A 474 12.84 12.85 -20.86
CA GLY A 474 12.93 12.57 -22.29
C GLY A 474 13.01 11.07 -22.63
N GLN A 475 12.93 10.74 -23.94
CA GLN A 475 12.69 9.37 -24.43
C GLN A 475 13.89 8.42 -24.31
N ARG A 476 15.14 8.90 -24.34
CA ARG A 476 16.32 8.02 -24.32
C ARG A 476 16.60 7.53 -22.91
N ASN A 477 16.06 6.38 -22.54
CA ASN A 477 16.12 5.82 -21.20
C ASN A 477 16.82 4.45 -21.19
N SER A 478 17.03 3.89 -20.01
CA SER A 478 17.63 2.57 -19.81
C SER A 478 17.09 1.96 -18.54
N PHE A 479 16.90 0.64 -18.54
CA PHE A 479 16.54 -0.09 -17.34
C PHE A 479 17.79 -0.54 -16.58
N VAL A 480 17.87 -0.21 -15.30
CA VAL A 480 18.99 -0.54 -14.41
C VAL A 480 18.48 -1.38 -13.25
N LYS A 481 19.13 -2.52 -13.05
CA LYS A 481 18.93 -3.37 -11.89
C LYS A 481 20.11 -3.20 -10.95
N THR A 482 19.84 -2.74 -9.72
CA THR A 482 20.86 -2.55 -8.69
C THR A 482 20.71 -3.64 -7.63
N THR A 483 21.58 -4.64 -7.67
CA THR A 483 21.56 -5.78 -6.75
C THR A 483 22.28 -5.44 -5.45
N LEU A 484 21.70 -5.82 -4.31
CA LEU A 484 22.31 -5.67 -2.99
C LEU A 484 23.15 -6.91 -2.69
N GLN A 485 24.47 -6.74 -2.59
CA GLN A 485 25.42 -7.84 -2.45
C GLN A 485 26.13 -7.79 -1.10
N THR A 486 25.99 -8.85 -0.31
CA THR A 486 26.79 -9.05 0.91
C THR A 486 28.26 -9.28 0.58
N ARG A 487 29.15 -8.51 1.20
CA ARG A 487 30.60 -8.64 1.12
C ARG A 487 31.18 -8.98 2.49
N LYS A 488 32.23 -9.80 2.49
CA LYS A 488 33.04 -10.06 3.68
C LYS A 488 34.09 -8.99 3.84
N VAL A 489 34.28 -8.52 5.06
CA VAL A 489 35.38 -7.62 5.41
C VAL A 489 36.69 -8.41 5.34
N LYS A 490 37.68 -7.88 4.62
CA LYS A 490 38.98 -8.54 4.40
C LYS A 490 40.03 -8.20 5.45
N ASP A 491 39.98 -6.98 6.00
CA ASP A 491 40.93 -6.56 7.04
C ASP A 491 40.54 -7.18 8.38
N PRO A 492 41.35 -8.07 8.96
CA PRO A 492 41.05 -8.70 10.25
C PRO A 492 41.08 -7.74 11.44
N LYS A 493 41.58 -6.50 11.27
CA LYS A 493 41.55 -5.47 12.31
C LYS A 493 40.18 -4.85 12.49
N ILE A 494 39.34 -4.87 11.44
CA ILE A 494 37.98 -4.37 11.49
C ILE A 494 37.12 -5.42 12.21
N PRO A 495 36.45 -5.08 13.33
CA PRO A 495 35.67 -6.07 14.09
C PRO A 495 34.44 -6.61 13.33
N ARG A 496 33.82 -5.78 12.47
CA ARG A 496 32.69 -6.18 11.64
C ARG A 496 33.11 -7.21 10.59
N LYS A 497 32.32 -8.27 10.42
CA LYS A 497 32.63 -9.39 9.52
C LYS A 497 32.08 -9.24 8.10
N SER A 498 30.99 -8.50 7.94
CA SER A 498 30.33 -8.30 6.65
C SER A 498 29.54 -7.00 6.61
N TYR A 499 29.25 -6.56 5.39
CA TYR A 499 28.38 -5.45 5.04
C TYR A 499 27.73 -5.77 3.69
N TRP A 500 26.69 -5.07 3.26
CA TRP A 500 26.24 -5.13 1.87
C TRP A 500 26.57 -3.84 1.12
N THR A 501 26.74 -3.94 -0.20
CA THR A 501 26.91 -2.81 -1.11
C THR A 501 26.09 -3.06 -2.38
N THR A 502 26.09 -2.11 -3.30
CA THR A 502 25.30 -2.17 -4.53
C THR A 502 26.14 -2.55 -5.74
N VAL A 503 25.55 -3.30 -6.66
CA VAL A 503 26.11 -3.57 -8.00
C VAL A 503 25.02 -3.30 -9.02
N SER A 504 25.23 -2.32 -9.89
CA SER A 504 24.24 -1.90 -10.89
C SER A 504 24.58 -2.45 -12.28
N ASP A 505 23.61 -3.15 -12.87
CA ASP A 505 23.67 -3.65 -14.23
C ASP A 505 22.62 -2.95 -15.10
N THR A 506 23.05 -2.39 -16.24
CA THR A 506 22.14 -1.85 -17.26
C THR A 506 21.69 -2.98 -18.18
N ALA A 507 20.39 -3.21 -18.26
CA ALA A 507 19.81 -4.18 -19.19
C ALA A 507 19.99 -3.68 -20.63
N LYS A 508 20.57 -4.53 -21.51
CA LYS A 508 20.88 -4.16 -22.89
C LYS A 508 19.82 -4.62 -23.85
N THR A 509 19.22 -5.78 -23.60
CA THR A 509 18.15 -6.34 -24.45
C THR A 509 16.91 -6.71 -23.66
N GLU A 510 15.79 -6.96 -24.35
CA GLU A 510 14.53 -7.35 -23.71
C GLU A 510 14.66 -8.59 -22.81
N ALA A 511 15.57 -9.53 -23.11
CA ALA A 511 15.85 -10.68 -22.25
C ALA A 511 16.47 -10.28 -20.90
N ASP A 512 17.38 -9.29 -20.89
CA ASP A 512 17.97 -8.74 -19.66
C ASP A 512 16.93 -7.98 -18.83
N GLY A 513 15.93 -7.39 -19.50
CA GLY A 513 14.82 -6.65 -18.89
C GLY A 513 13.70 -7.49 -18.27
N ARG A 514 13.84 -8.83 -18.23
CA ARG A 514 12.84 -9.74 -17.61
C ARG A 514 13.23 -10.09 -16.18
N VAL A 515 12.41 -9.71 -15.21
CA VAL A 515 12.72 -9.93 -13.78
C VAL A 515 11.59 -10.68 -13.06
N LYS A 516 11.98 -11.73 -12.34
CA LYS A 516 11.15 -12.38 -11.31
C LYS A 516 11.53 -11.79 -9.96
N LEU A 517 10.56 -11.15 -9.29
CA LEU A 517 10.79 -10.56 -7.99
C LEU A 517 10.91 -11.65 -6.91
N GLY A 518 11.58 -11.34 -5.79
CA GLY A 518 11.74 -12.25 -4.66
C GLY A 518 12.89 -13.28 -4.77
N LEU A 519 13.60 -13.34 -5.91
CA LEU A 519 14.76 -14.25 -6.06
C LEU A 519 16.06 -13.69 -5.47
N GLU A 520 16.23 -12.37 -5.49
CA GLU A 520 17.35 -11.65 -4.90
C GLU A 520 16.90 -10.23 -4.50
N ALA A 521 17.63 -9.61 -3.57
CA ALA A 521 17.38 -8.23 -3.17
C ALA A 521 17.95 -7.27 -4.22
N ALA A 522 17.08 -6.53 -4.92
CA ALA A 522 17.49 -5.57 -5.94
C ALA A 522 16.52 -4.40 -6.04
N GLU A 523 17.04 -3.21 -6.35
CA GLU A 523 16.25 -2.07 -6.82
C GLU A 523 16.14 -2.09 -8.35
N LEU A 524 14.96 -1.77 -8.86
CA LEU A 524 14.69 -1.71 -10.30
C LEU A 524 14.35 -0.27 -10.68
N ALA A 525 15.09 0.33 -11.59
CA ALA A 525 14.90 1.72 -12.00
C ALA A 525 14.96 1.92 -13.51
N VAL A 526 14.14 2.84 -14.02
CA VAL A 526 14.30 3.42 -15.35
C VAL A 526 15.06 4.73 -15.19
N VAL A 527 16.18 4.87 -15.89
CA VAL A 527 17.06 6.05 -15.80
C VAL A 527 17.26 6.69 -17.16
N ASN A 528 17.48 8.00 -17.18
CA ASN A 528 18.00 8.71 -18.34
C ASN A 528 19.53 8.80 -18.25
N PRO A 529 20.28 8.02 -19.03
CA PRO A 529 21.74 8.02 -18.95
C PRO A 529 22.38 9.32 -19.47
N ASN A 530 21.62 10.18 -20.15
CA ASN A 530 22.11 11.46 -20.71
C ASN A 530 21.85 12.64 -19.78
N LYS A 531 21.14 12.42 -18.67
CA LYS A 531 20.80 13.45 -17.68
C LYS A 531 21.34 13.00 -16.33
N LYS A 532 22.11 13.89 -15.71
CA LYS A 532 22.71 13.66 -14.40
C LYS A 532 22.33 14.82 -13.48
N THR A 533 22.26 14.55 -12.17
CA THR A 533 22.26 15.59 -11.14
C THR A 533 23.61 16.31 -11.13
N LYS A 534 23.72 17.42 -10.38
CA LYS A 534 25.01 18.12 -10.20
C LYS A 534 26.11 17.21 -9.66
N ARG A 535 25.74 16.17 -8.90
CA ARG A 535 26.67 15.18 -8.34
C ARG A 535 27.11 14.12 -9.34
N GLY A 536 26.41 13.97 -10.46
CA GLY A 536 26.74 13.00 -11.51
C GLY A 536 25.91 11.71 -11.46
N ASN A 537 24.97 11.58 -10.52
CA ASN A 537 24.01 10.47 -10.49
C ASN A 537 23.02 10.60 -11.65
N LYS A 538 22.68 9.48 -12.29
CA LYS A 538 21.72 9.46 -13.41
C LYS A 538 20.31 9.72 -12.90
N THR A 539 19.54 10.57 -13.59
CA THR A 539 18.15 10.84 -13.21
C THR A 539 17.26 9.63 -13.48
N GLY A 540 16.46 9.20 -12.51
CA GLY A 540 15.64 7.99 -12.65
C GLY A 540 14.36 7.98 -11.84
N TYR A 541 13.54 6.97 -12.09
CA TYR A 541 12.42 6.54 -11.23
C TYR A 541 12.59 5.06 -10.93
N ARG A 542 12.44 4.67 -9.65
CA ARG A 542 12.49 3.28 -9.20
C ARG A 542 11.09 2.72 -8.95
N LEU A 543 10.91 1.44 -9.24
CA LEU A 543 9.74 0.66 -8.92
C LEU A 543 9.87 0.11 -7.50
N LEU A 544 8.95 0.49 -6.61
CA LEU A 544 8.70 -0.18 -5.35
C LEU A 544 7.54 -1.16 -5.56
N PRO A 545 7.81 -2.47 -5.64
CA PRO A 545 6.79 -3.44 -6.02
C PRO A 545 5.73 -3.61 -4.93
N GLY A 546 4.51 -3.89 -5.37
CA GLY A 546 3.39 -4.30 -4.53
C GLY A 546 3.38 -5.81 -4.27
N SER A 547 2.18 -6.40 -4.21
CA SER A 547 2.01 -7.85 -4.04
C SER A 547 2.75 -8.65 -5.14
N VAL A 548 3.63 -9.56 -4.71
CA VAL A 548 4.42 -10.43 -5.60
C VAL A 548 3.79 -11.81 -5.64
N ALA A 549 3.19 -12.16 -6.77
CA ALA A 549 2.74 -13.51 -7.09
C ALA A 549 3.43 -14.04 -8.36
N HIS A 550 3.53 -15.36 -8.46
CA HIS A 550 4.02 -16.06 -9.64
C HIS A 550 2.94 -17.02 -10.14
N PRO A 551 2.84 -17.28 -11.45
CA PRO A 551 1.85 -18.21 -11.97
C PRO A 551 2.06 -19.60 -11.38
N LEU A 552 0.98 -20.18 -10.87
CA LEU A 552 0.94 -21.55 -10.34
C LEU A 552 0.43 -22.56 -11.36
N LEU A 553 0.06 -22.11 -12.57
CA LEU A 553 -0.17 -22.99 -13.71
C LEU A 553 1.18 -23.40 -14.33
N VAL A 554 1.25 -24.63 -14.83
CA VAL A 554 2.44 -25.08 -15.56
C VAL A 554 2.55 -24.34 -16.89
N SER A 555 3.78 -24.05 -17.31
CA SER A 555 4.05 -23.17 -18.46
C SER A 555 3.52 -23.68 -19.80
N ASP A 556 3.25 -24.98 -19.94
CA ASP A 556 2.65 -25.56 -21.15
C ASP A 556 1.11 -25.70 -21.06
N ASP A 557 0.48 -25.27 -19.97
CA ASP A 557 -0.98 -25.20 -19.90
C ASP A 557 -1.52 -24.13 -20.84
N TYR A 558 -2.67 -24.39 -21.46
CA TYR A 558 -3.19 -23.50 -22.50
C TYR A 558 -3.53 -22.10 -21.98
N PRO A 559 -4.17 -21.93 -20.81
CA PRO A 559 -4.36 -20.60 -20.22
C PRO A 559 -3.04 -19.89 -19.92
N GLN A 560 -2.02 -20.62 -19.45
CA GLN A 560 -0.71 -20.03 -19.15
C GLN A 560 0.07 -19.63 -20.41
N ILE A 561 -0.10 -20.35 -21.53
CA ILE A 561 0.44 -19.95 -22.83
C ILE A 561 -0.20 -18.64 -23.31
N ARG A 562 -1.53 -18.50 -23.15
CA ARG A 562 -2.26 -17.27 -23.49
C ARG A 562 -1.87 -16.11 -22.56
N GLY A 563 -1.80 -16.38 -21.25
CA GLY A 563 -1.43 -15.45 -20.18
C GLY A 563 0.07 -15.39 -19.90
N ALA A 564 0.92 -15.69 -20.88
CA ALA A 564 2.36 -15.83 -20.69
C ALA A 564 3.08 -14.53 -20.28
N PHE A 565 2.41 -13.38 -20.37
CA PHE A 565 2.89 -12.13 -19.79
C PHE A 565 3.03 -12.20 -18.26
N SER A 566 2.28 -13.08 -17.58
CA SER A 566 2.38 -13.29 -16.13
C SER A 566 3.64 -14.08 -15.70
N ASN A 567 4.41 -14.63 -16.64
CA ASN A 567 5.59 -15.46 -16.33
C ASN A 567 6.73 -14.70 -15.63
N TYR A 568 6.74 -13.38 -15.71
CA TYR A 568 7.67 -12.49 -15.03
C TYR A 568 6.88 -11.31 -14.45
N ASN A 569 7.35 -10.77 -13.32
CA ASN A 569 6.73 -9.61 -12.71
C ASN A 569 7.09 -8.32 -13.45
N VAL A 570 8.29 -8.26 -14.04
CA VAL A 570 8.76 -7.09 -14.80
C VAL A 570 9.24 -7.52 -16.17
N TRP A 571 8.85 -6.74 -17.19
CA TRP A 571 9.38 -6.79 -18.54
C TRP A 571 9.76 -5.39 -18.98
N VAL A 572 10.79 -5.28 -19.84
CA VAL A 572 11.14 -4.03 -20.49
C VAL A 572 11.26 -4.27 -21.99
N THR A 573 10.55 -3.47 -22.78
CA THR A 573 10.55 -3.55 -24.25
C THR A 573 10.85 -2.19 -24.85
N PRO A 574 11.45 -2.09 -26.04
CA PRO A 574 11.47 -0.83 -26.77
C PRO A 574 10.05 -0.39 -27.10
N TYR A 575 9.80 0.92 -27.08
CA TYR A 575 8.53 1.49 -27.48
C TYR A 575 8.14 1.06 -28.89
N ASN A 576 6.89 0.65 -29.03
CA ASN A 576 6.27 0.40 -30.32
C ASN A 576 4.78 0.71 -30.22
N LYS A 577 4.28 1.60 -31.08
CA LYS A 577 2.87 2.02 -31.11
C LYS A 577 1.87 0.86 -31.15
N SER A 578 2.21 -0.24 -31.82
CA SER A 578 1.32 -1.40 -31.96
C SER A 578 1.36 -2.37 -30.77
N GLU A 579 2.39 -2.29 -29.92
CA GLU A 579 2.59 -3.22 -28.80
C GLU A 579 1.95 -2.66 -27.51
N LYS A 580 0.61 -2.60 -27.46
CA LYS A 580 -0.17 -2.05 -26.34
C LYS A 580 -0.76 -3.10 -25.38
N TRP A 581 -1.19 -4.23 -25.93
CA TRP A 581 -1.96 -5.26 -25.23
C TRP A 581 -1.08 -6.45 -24.86
N ALA A 582 -0.97 -6.75 -23.56
CA ALA A 582 -0.07 -7.77 -23.04
C ALA A 582 -0.47 -9.20 -23.49
N ALA A 583 -1.77 -9.46 -23.67
CA ALA A 583 -2.30 -10.74 -24.16
C ALA A 583 -2.40 -10.83 -25.70
N GLY A 584 -2.12 -9.73 -26.42
CA GLY A 584 -2.36 -9.59 -27.86
C GLY A 584 -3.66 -8.83 -28.17
N LEU A 585 -3.89 -8.49 -29.44
CA LEU A 585 -5.05 -7.69 -29.86
C LEU A 585 -6.38 -8.47 -29.89
N PHE A 586 -6.34 -9.75 -30.26
CA PHE A 586 -7.52 -10.62 -30.36
C PHE A 586 -7.41 -11.76 -29.33
N VAL A 587 -8.03 -11.57 -28.16
CA VAL A 587 -7.76 -12.40 -26.96
C VAL A 587 -8.72 -13.57 -26.79
N ASP A 588 -10.00 -13.41 -27.14
CA ASP A 588 -10.97 -14.52 -27.11
C ASP A 588 -10.50 -15.65 -28.03
N ARG A 589 -10.42 -16.88 -27.53
CA ARG A 589 -9.87 -18.06 -28.24
C ARG A 589 -8.43 -17.86 -28.78
N SER A 590 -7.63 -16.96 -28.21
CA SER A 590 -6.23 -16.74 -28.61
C SER A 590 -5.37 -17.98 -28.37
N ARG A 591 -4.23 -18.08 -29.09
CA ARG A 591 -3.27 -19.18 -28.93
C ARG A 591 -1.97 -18.78 -28.23
N GLY A 592 -1.93 -17.56 -27.69
CA GLY A 592 -0.74 -16.98 -27.05
C GLY A 592 0.38 -16.60 -28.03
N ASP A 593 0.06 -16.46 -29.32
CA ASP A 593 0.97 -16.17 -30.43
C ASP A 593 1.26 -14.67 -30.66
N ASP A 594 0.54 -13.78 -29.98
CA ASP A 594 0.74 -12.31 -30.03
C ASP A 594 0.93 -11.67 -28.63
N SER A 595 1.27 -12.47 -27.62
CA SER A 595 1.49 -11.96 -26.25
C SER A 595 2.80 -11.16 -26.11
N LEU A 596 2.92 -10.38 -25.03
CA LEU A 596 4.18 -9.73 -24.60
C LEU A 596 5.35 -10.72 -24.54
N ALA A 597 5.09 -11.93 -24.07
CA ALA A 597 6.08 -13.00 -24.01
C ALA A 597 6.57 -13.42 -25.41
N VAL A 598 5.73 -13.39 -26.44
CA VAL A 598 6.14 -13.66 -27.82
C VAL A 598 6.90 -12.48 -28.41
N ARG A 599 6.38 -11.26 -28.23
CA ARG A 599 6.99 -10.04 -28.77
C ARG A 599 8.40 -9.83 -28.24
N SER A 600 8.62 -10.06 -26.95
CA SER A 600 9.94 -9.93 -26.33
C SER A 600 10.97 -10.97 -26.80
N LYS A 601 10.56 -12.03 -27.51
CA LYS A 601 11.51 -12.99 -28.12
C LYS A 601 12.33 -12.37 -29.25
N LYS A 602 11.89 -11.23 -29.81
CA LYS A 602 12.69 -10.44 -30.75
C LYS A 602 14.02 -9.97 -30.12
N ASN A 603 14.06 -9.87 -28.79
CA ASN A 603 15.23 -9.52 -28.00
C ASN A 603 15.93 -8.25 -28.47
N ARG A 604 15.13 -7.22 -28.73
CA ARG A 604 15.57 -5.90 -29.22
C ARG A 604 16.44 -5.19 -28.17
N GLU A 605 17.23 -4.22 -28.63
CA GLU A 605 18.03 -3.36 -27.77
C GLU A 605 17.13 -2.39 -26.98
N ILE A 606 17.42 -2.20 -25.68
CA ILE A 606 16.67 -1.34 -24.75
C ILE A 606 17.57 -0.35 -23.99
N GLU A 607 18.90 -0.39 -24.20
CA GLU A 607 19.81 0.59 -23.61
C GLU A 607 19.81 1.89 -24.45
N LYS A 608 19.52 3.02 -23.79
CA LYS A 608 19.48 4.38 -24.37
C LYS A 608 18.39 4.60 -25.42
N GLU A 609 17.34 3.79 -25.37
CA GLU A 609 16.20 3.83 -26.29
C GLU A 609 14.93 4.34 -25.59
N ASP A 610 13.89 4.60 -26.39
CA ASP A 610 12.52 4.76 -25.91
C ASP A 610 11.99 3.40 -25.47
N ILE A 611 11.65 3.25 -24.19
CA ILE A 611 11.35 1.96 -23.56
C ILE A 611 10.06 2.00 -22.72
N VAL A 612 9.41 0.85 -22.65
CA VAL A 612 8.19 0.63 -21.87
C VAL A 612 8.50 -0.40 -20.78
N LEU A 613 8.18 -0.04 -19.55
CA LEU A 613 8.15 -0.94 -18.41
C LEU A 613 6.77 -1.61 -18.35
N TRP A 614 6.75 -2.93 -18.24
CA TRP A 614 5.54 -3.70 -17.98
C TRP A 614 5.64 -4.33 -16.60
N TYR A 615 4.66 -4.07 -15.75
CA TYR A 615 4.66 -4.57 -14.39
C TYR A 615 3.41 -5.43 -14.12
N THR A 616 3.62 -6.69 -13.76
CA THR A 616 2.57 -7.63 -13.36
C THR A 616 2.55 -7.77 -11.84
N MET A 617 1.51 -7.21 -11.23
CA MET A 617 1.13 -7.43 -9.83
C MET A 617 0.12 -8.58 -9.77
N GLY A 618 0.16 -9.39 -8.72
CA GLY A 618 -0.86 -10.41 -8.55
C GLY A 618 -0.95 -10.97 -7.14
N PHE A 619 -1.97 -11.80 -6.92
CA PHE A 619 -2.17 -12.55 -5.68
C PHE A 619 -3.00 -13.81 -5.92
N HIS A 620 -2.83 -14.78 -5.03
CA HIS A 620 -3.57 -16.04 -5.00
C HIS A 620 -4.74 -15.91 -4.04
N HIS A 621 -5.96 -16.19 -4.50
CA HIS A 621 -7.15 -16.07 -3.68
C HIS A 621 -7.63 -17.46 -3.23
N VAL A 622 -7.48 -17.71 -1.94
CA VAL A 622 -8.12 -18.83 -1.23
C VAL A 622 -9.36 -18.24 -0.53
N PRO A 623 -10.57 -18.40 -1.09
CA PRO A 623 -11.76 -17.75 -0.54
C PRO A 623 -12.04 -18.20 0.90
N SER A 624 -12.61 -17.29 1.68
CA SER A 624 -12.99 -17.47 3.08
C SER A 624 -14.45 -17.09 3.32
N GLN A 625 -15.02 -17.48 4.47
CA GLN A 625 -16.41 -17.14 4.80
C GLN A 625 -16.64 -15.62 4.85
N GLU A 626 -15.64 -14.83 5.24
CA GLU A 626 -15.71 -13.37 5.26
C GLU A 626 -15.89 -12.75 3.87
N ASP A 627 -15.53 -13.47 2.82
CA ASP A 627 -15.71 -13.03 1.43
C ASP A 627 -17.14 -13.30 0.91
N TYR A 628 -17.96 -14.03 1.68
CA TYR A 628 -19.32 -14.42 1.34
C TYR A 628 -20.35 -13.59 2.12
N PRO A 629 -21.45 -13.10 1.52
CA PRO A 629 -21.86 -13.27 0.13
C PRO A 629 -21.30 -12.21 -0.83
N VAL A 630 -20.61 -11.20 -0.31
CA VAL A 630 -19.88 -10.14 -1.03
C VAL A 630 -18.57 -9.90 -0.27
N MET A 631 -17.48 -9.65 -0.98
CA MET A 631 -16.14 -9.60 -0.41
C MET A 631 -15.77 -8.20 0.10
N PRO A 632 -15.34 -8.04 1.37
CA PRO A 632 -14.68 -6.83 1.83
C PRO A 632 -13.41 -6.54 1.03
N THR A 633 -13.23 -5.28 0.63
CA THR A 633 -12.18 -4.88 -0.31
C THR A 633 -10.78 -5.32 0.13
N LEU A 634 -10.06 -6.00 -0.75
CA LEU A 634 -8.62 -6.24 -0.65
C LEU A 634 -7.88 -5.19 -1.47
N ASN A 635 -7.11 -4.33 -0.80
CA ASN A 635 -6.30 -3.30 -1.46
C ASN A 635 -4.87 -3.77 -1.65
N VAL A 636 -4.34 -3.59 -2.86
CA VAL A 636 -2.92 -3.76 -3.19
C VAL A 636 -2.41 -2.54 -3.94
N GLU A 637 -1.19 -2.12 -3.66
CA GLU A 637 -0.58 -0.95 -4.31
C GLU A 637 0.88 -1.16 -4.66
N PHE A 638 1.40 -0.39 -5.63
CA PHE A 638 2.83 -0.23 -5.90
C PHE A 638 3.16 1.24 -6.17
N GLU A 639 4.44 1.62 -6.07
CA GLU A 639 4.88 3.02 -6.22
C GLU A 639 6.00 3.14 -7.27
N LEU A 640 5.87 4.13 -8.16
CA LEU A 640 6.99 4.69 -8.91
C LEU A 640 7.52 5.91 -8.14
N ARG A 641 8.74 5.80 -7.63
CA ARG A 641 9.36 6.84 -6.80
C ARG A 641 10.55 7.47 -7.51
N PRO A 642 10.71 8.80 -7.53
CA PRO A 642 11.90 9.44 -8.09
C PRO A 642 13.17 8.94 -7.39
N THR A 643 14.23 8.69 -8.16
CA THR A 643 15.55 8.33 -7.66
C THR A 643 16.61 9.10 -8.41
N ASN A 644 17.24 10.04 -7.73
CA ASN A 644 18.18 11.01 -8.29
C ASN A 644 17.58 11.84 -9.45
N PHE A 645 16.25 11.94 -9.53
CA PHE A 645 15.56 12.77 -10.51
C PHE A 645 15.75 14.25 -10.17
N PHE A 646 15.50 14.63 -8.92
CA PHE A 646 15.68 15.99 -8.39
C PHE A 646 17.09 16.20 -7.83
N GLU A 647 17.48 17.46 -7.59
CA GLU A 647 18.78 17.79 -6.98
C GLU A 647 18.77 17.61 -5.46
N ALA A 648 17.58 17.59 -4.85
CA ALA A 648 17.29 17.50 -3.43
C ALA A 648 15.82 17.06 -3.26
N ASN A 649 15.37 16.84 -2.02
CA ASN A 649 13.97 16.65 -1.66
C ASN A 649 13.08 17.73 -2.34
N PRO A 650 12.20 17.34 -3.28
CA PRO A 650 11.38 18.30 -4.05
C PRO A 650 10.29 18.99 -3.22
N VAL A 651 9.98 18.46 -2.02
CA VAL A 651 8.95 18.99 -1.12
C VAL A 651 9.53 19.66 0.13
N LEU A 652 10.86 19.88 0.19
CA LEU A 652 11.48 20.66 1.25
C LEU A 652 10.83 22.05 1.41
N LYS A 653 10.50 22.68 0.28
CA LYS A 653 9.92 24.03 0.22
C LYS A 653 8.40 24.05 -0.03
N ALA A 654 7.70 22.92 0.06
CA ALA A 654 6.25 22.86 -0.15
C ALA A 654 5.52 23.48 1.05
N ILE A 655 4.60 24.43 0.84
CA ILE A 655 3.93 25.17 1.92
C ILE A 655 2.47 24.76 1.99
N ASN A 656 2.00 24.37 3.19
CA ASN A 656 0.59 24.14 3.46
C ASN A 656 -0.06 25.45 3.89
N PHE A 657 -1.11 25.87 3.19
CA PHE A 657 -1.90 27.04 3.59
C PHE A 657 -3.05 26.56 4.48
N ILE A 658 -2.87 26.62 5.81
CA ILE A 658 -3.91 26.29 6.79
C ILE A 658 -4.49 27.60 7.32
N PHE A 659 -5.78 27.85 7.08
CA PHE A 659 -6.49 29.00 7.64
C PHE A 659 -7.00 28.64 9.04
N PHE A 660 -6.52 29.32 10.07
CA PHE A 660 -7.08 29.22 11.42
C PHE A 660 -8.44 29.91 11.45
N PHE A 661 -9.53 29.18 11.22
CA PHE A 661 -10.84 29.61 11.72
C PHE A 661 -10.89 29.32 13.22
N ILE A 662 -10.48 30.29 14.03
CA ILE A 662 -10.76 30.27 15.46
C ILE A 662 -12.25 30.59 15.63
N VAL A 663 -13.10 29.58 15.60
CA VAL A 663 -14.45 29.70 16.16
C VAL A 663 -14.34 29.33 17.63
N PHE A 664 -14.23 30.34 18.49
CA PHE A 664 -14.41 30.17 19.92
C PHE A 664 -15.87 29.83 20.20
N THR A 665 -16.22 28.55 20.23
CA THR A 665 -17.39 28.06 20.97
C THR A 665 -16.90 27.46 22.28
N THR A 666 -16.60 28.33 23.25
CA THR A 666 -16.49 27.92 24.64
C THR A 666 -17.87 27.51 25.15
N ILE A 667 -18.17 26.21 25.10
CA ILE A 667 -19.14 25.62 26.01
C ILE A 667 -18.32 24.81 27.01
N ILE A 668 -17.99 25.46 28.12
CA ILE A 668 -17.43 24.80 29.30
C ILE A 668 -18.56 23.98 29.92
N TRP A 669 -18.57 22.68 29.67
CA TRP A 669 -19.21 21.73 30.57
C TRP A 669 -18.14 21.19 31.51
N SER A 670 -17.93 21.89 32.63
CA SER A 670 -17.23 21.33 33.78
C SER A 670 -18.16 20.31 34.44
N SER A 671 -18.12 19.08 33.95
CA SER A 671 -18.58 17.94 34.75
C SER A 671 -17.36 17.37 35.48
N ASN A 672 -17.11 17.89 36.69
CA ASN A 672 -16.35 17.16 37.69
C ASN A 672 -17.18 15.94 38.08
N VAL A 673 -16.98 14.85 37.36
CA VAL A 673 -17.32 13.52 37.85
C VAL A 673 -16.01 12.89 38.29
N GLU A 674 -15.68 13.06 39.58
CA GLU A 674 -14.82 12.09 40.26
C GLU A 674 -15.54 10.75 40.23
N CYS A 675 -15.29 9.96 39.18
CA CYS A 675 -15.57 8.54 39.22
C CYS A 675 -14.29 7.86 39.66
N SER A 676 -14.25 7.47 40.93
CA SER A 676 -13.32 6.46 41.45
C SER A 676 -13.56 5.15 40.69
N SER A 677 -13.02 5.03 39.48
CA SER A 677 -12.93 3.77 38.74
C SER A 677 -11.55 3.18 38.99
N HIS A 678 -11.50 1.91 39.36
CA HIS A 678 -10.24 1.20 39.54
C HIS A 678 -9.46 1.22 38.22
N LEU A 679 -8.18 1.61 38.26
CA LEU A 679 -7.25 1.52 37.11
C LEU A 679 -7.32 0.12 36.50
N HIS A 680 -7.42 0.05 35.17
CA HIS A 680 -7.35 -1.22 34.47
C HIS A 680 -5.95 -1.83 34.73
N PRO A 681 -5.83 -3.15 34.97
CA PRO A 681 -4.55 -3.76 35.34
C PRO A 681 -3.41 -3.54 34.35
N LEU A 682 -3.75 -3.40 33.06
CA LEU A 682 -2.80 -3.12 31.97
C LEU A 682 -2.60 -1.62 31.71
N ASP A 683 -3.24 -0.72 32.47
CA ASP A 683 -3.02 0.72 32.30
C ASP A 683 -1.54 1.08 32.50
N PRO A 684 -1.00 2.01 31.69
CA PRO A 684 0.35 2.51 31.87
C PRO A 684 0.60 3.00 33.30
N ILE A 685 1.86 2.98 33.70
CA ILE A 685 2.25 3.49 35.02
C ILE A 685 1.96 4.99 35.12
N THR A 686 1.35 5.41 36.23
CA THR A 686 0.99 6.81 36.44
C THR A 686 2.12 7.61 37.11
N PRO A 687 2.12 8.96 37.04
CA PRO A 687 3.12 9.78 37.72
C PRO A 687 3.18 9.59 39.23
N SER A 688 2.04 9.31 39.88
CA SER A 688 1.97 9.03 41.32
C SER A 688 2.61 7.68 41.65
N GLU A 689 2.42 6.67 40.79
CA GLU A 689 3.04 5.36 40.92
C GLU A 689 4.55 5.41 40.71
N ILE A 690 5.03 6.15 39.71
CA ILE A 690 6.46 6.40 39.49
C ILE A 690 7.10 7.03 40.73
N ASN A 691 6.47 8.06 41.31
CA ASN A 691 6.96 8.69 42.54
C ASN A 691 6.97 7.74 43.76
N LEU A 692 5.97 6.85 43.87
CA LEU A 692 5.93 5.85 44.92
C LEU A 692 7.06 4.82 44.76
N VAL A 693 7.27 4.30 43.55
CA VAL A 693 8.38 3.40 43.21
C VAL A 693 9.71 4.04 43.56
N ARG A 694 9.92 5.29 43.13
CA ARG A 694 11.09 6.09 43.45
C ARG A 694 11.33 6.15 44.96
N THR A 695 10.29 6.45 45.74
CA THR A 695 10.39 6.54 47.20
C THR A 695 10.78 5.21 47.84
N ILE A 696 10.17 4.10 47.39
CA ILE A 696 10.44 2.76 47.90
C ILE A 696 11.88 2.33 47.58
N VAL A 697 12.31 2.52 46.33
CA VAL A 697 13.64 2.11 45.87
C VAL A 697 14.73 2.97 46.52
N LEU A 698 14.57 4.30 46.60
CA LEU A 698 15.54 5.17 47.28
C LEU A 698 15.65 4.89 48.79
N LYS A 699 14.55 4.42 49.42
CA LYS A 699 14.59 3.99 50.83
C LYS A 699 15.40 2.71 51.02
N ALA A 700 15.30 1.75 50.08
CA ALA A 700 16.04 0.49 50.13
C ALA A 700 17.52 0.65 49.71
N TYR A 701 17.81 1.64 48.85
CA TYR A 701 19.14 1.95 48.33
C TYR A 701 19.48 3.43 48.57
N PRO A 702 19.73 3.82 49.83
CA PRO A 702 19.96 5.22 50.18
C PRO A 702 21.26 5.77 49.56
N PRO A 703 21.30 7.07 49.21
CA PRO A 703 22.54 7.71 48.76
C PRO A 703 23.59 7.70 49.88
N GLU A 704 24.70 6.98 49.71
CA GLU A 704 25.87 7.14 50.59
C GLU A 704 26.61 8.45 50.25
N THR A 705 27.46 8.96 51.16
CA THR A 705 28.21 10.23 51.02
C THR A 705 29.19 10.29 49.83
N SER A 706 29.40 9.17 49.11
CA SER A 706 30.24 9.11 47.91
C SER A 706 29.41 9.33 46.63
N LYS A 707 29.94 10.09 45.65
CA LYS A 707 29.24 10.36 44.38
C LYS A 707 28.98 9.11 43.52
N ASN A 708 29.62 7.98 43.80
CA ASN A 708 29.57 6.75 42.99
C ASN A 708 28.65 5.65 43.57
N SER A 709 27.84 5.97 44.58
CA SER A 709 27.00 5.04 45.33
C SER A 709 25.50 5.33 45.24
N THR A 710 25.06 6.16 44.29
CA THR A 710 23.64 6.49 44.07
C THR A 710 23.01 5.52 43.07
N ILE A 711 21.78 5.07 43.32
CA ILE A 711 21.02 4.24 42.39
C ILE A 711 20.47 5.12 41.24
N ALA A 712 20.62 4.65 40.00
CA ALA A 712 20.09 5.30 38.80
C ALA A 712 19.08 4.39 38.10
N PHE A 713 17.90 4.92 37.78
CA PHE A 713 16.84 4.17 37.10
C PHE A 713 17.11 4.15 35.59
N GLN A 714 16.97 2.98 34.97
CA GLN A 714 17.13 2.79 33.51
C GLN A 714 15.83 2.38 32.84
N TYR A 715 15.00 1.64 33.55
CA TYR A 715 13.67 1.25 33.11
C TYR A 715 12.74 1.22 34.32
N VAL A 716 11.53 1.75 34.15
CA VAL A 716 10.43 1.61 35.09
C VAL A 716 9.19 1.34 34.24
N GLY A 717 8.63 0.16 34.38
CA GLY A 717 7.45 -0.26 33.63
C GLY A 717 6.61 -1.25 34.41
N LEU A 718 5.43 -1.56 33.89
CA LEU A 718 4.52 -2.49 34.54
C LEU A 718 5.14 -3.90 34.56
N GLU A 719 5.20 -4.53 35.74
CA GLU A 719 5.39 -5.98 35.79
C GLU A 719 4.02 -6.60 35.50
N GLU A 720 3.85 -7.05 34.26
CA GLU A 720 2.54 -7.48 33.80
C GLU A 720 2.03 -8.69 34.59
N PRO A 721 0.78 -8.62 35.10
CA PRO A 721 0.16 -9.78 35.70
C PRO A 721 0.07 -10.93 34.67
N GLN A 722 0.05 -12.16 35.17
CA GLN A 722 -0.14 -13.33 34.31
C GLN A 722 -1.44 -13.19 33.51
N LYS A 723 -1.37 -13.50 32.21
CA LYS A 723 -2.48 -13.47 31.25
C LYS A 723 -3.76 -14.10 31.79
N SER A 724 -3.67 -15.31 32.34
CA SER A 724 -4.78 -16.03 32.98
C SER A 724 -5.44 -15.25 34.12
N THR A 725 -4.67 -14.47 34.88
CA THR A 725 -5.18 -13.61 35.95
C THR A 725 -5.94 -12.42 35.37
N ILE A 726 -5.41 -11.78 34.32
CA ILE A 726 -6.08 -10.68 33.61
C ILE A 726 -7.40 -11.14 33.01
N LEU A 727 -7.39 -12.25 32.28
CA LEU A 727 -8.60 -12.80 31.66
C LEU A 727 -9.63 -13.17 32.74
N SER A 728 -9.21 -13.82 33.83
CA SER A 728 -10.13 -14.14 34.95
C SER A 728 -10.76 -12.90 35.57
N TRP A 729 -9.99 -11.82 35.74
CA TRP A 729 -10.48 -10.55 36.26
C TRP A 729 -11.49 -9.91 35.28
N LYS A 730 -11.17 -9.86 33.98
CA LYS A 730 -12.02 -9.31 32.92
C LYS A 730 -13.38 -10.03 32.86
N TYR A 731 -13.38 -11.36 32.92
CA TYR A 731 -14.60 -12.17 32.79
C TYR A 731 -15.43 -12.28 34.08
N SER A 732 -14.84 -12.07 35.27
CA SER A 732 -15.56 -12.22 36.55
C SER A 732 -16.53 -11.08 36.91
N LYS A 733 -16.60 -10.02 36.07
CA LYS A 733 -17.39 -8.78 36.21
C LYS A 733 -17.84 -8.52 37.66
N THR A 734 -17.01 -7.77 38.40
CA THR A 734 -17.26 -7.13 39.72
C THR A 734 -17.04 -7.93 41.02
N LYS A 735 -16.60 -9.21 40.99
CA LYS A 735 -16.39 -10.00 42.23
C LYS A 735 -14.95 -10.21 42.67
N THR A 736 -13.96 -10.08 41.78
CA THR A 736 -12.54 -10.23 42.14
C THR A 736 -11.82 -8.90 42.19
N PRO A 737 -10.98 -8.63 43.22
CA PRO A 737 -10.12 -7.46 43.22
C PRO A 737 -9.17 -7.49 42.01
N PRO A 738 -8.73 -6.33 41.50
CA PRO A 738 -7.72 -6.30 40.44
C PRO A 738 -6.45 -7.01 40.92
N PRO A 739 -5.68 -7.64 40.01
CA PRO A 739 -4.40 -8.24 40.36
C PRO A 739 -3.46 -7.23 41.05
N PRO A 740 -2.53 -7.71 41.88
CA PRO A 740 -1.52 -6.85 42.48
C PRO A 740 -0.79 -6.03 41.42
N ARG A 741 -0.81 -4.71 41.58
CA ARG A 741 -0.15 -3.80 40.65
C ARG A 741 1.33 -3.72 41.03
N ARG A 742 2.16 -4.38 40.23
CA ARG A 742 3.60 -4.49 40.44
C ARG A 742 4.36 -3.79 39.33
N ILE A 743 5.51 -3.24 39.68
CA ILE A 743 6.36 -2.47 38.77
C ILE A 743 7.71 -3.18 38.66
N TYR A 744 8.12 -3.42 37.42
CA TYR A 744 9.45 -3.91 37.09
C TYR A 744 10.39 -2.72 36.88
N VAL A 745 11.50 -2.72 37.61
CA VAL A 745 12.50 -1.66 37.60
C VAL A 745 13.85 -2.27 37.25
N ILE A 746 14.49 -1.71 36.22
CA ILE A 746 15.91 -1.95 35.98
C ILE A 746 16.67 -0.71 36.44
N ALA A 747 17.63 -0.92 37.34
CA ALA A 747 18.43 0.16 37.90
C ALA A 747 19.92 -0.17 37.90
N ARG A 748 20.76 0.86 37.86
CA ARG A 748 22.21 0.75 38.01
C ARG A 748 22.60 1.19 39.42
N PHE A 749 23.34 0.35 40.13
CA PHE A 749 23.85 0.64 41.48
C PHE A 749 25.23 0.01 41.66
N LYS A 750 26.22 0.81 42.10
CA LYS A 750 27.62 0.35 42.31
C LYS A 750 28.18 -0.44 41.10
N LYS A 751 27.96 0.07 39.88
CA LYS A 751 28.33 -0.55 38.59
C LYS A 751 27.66 -1.91 38.28
N GLN A 752 26.64 -2.29 39.02
CA GLN A 752 25.84 -3.49 38.78
C GLN A 752 24.45 -3.11 38.28
N SER A 753 23.87 -3.97 37.43
CA SER A 753 22.49 -3.86 36.99
C SER A 753 21.61 -4.68 37.94
N LEU A 754 20.58 -4.06 38.48
CA LEU A 754 19.61 -4.65 39.38
C LEU A 754 18.28 -4.78 38.68
N GLU A 755 17.64 -5.92 38.84
CA GLU A 755 16.24 -6.15 38.50
C GLU A 755 15.44 -6.14 39.79
N ILE A 756 14.53 -5.18 39.93
CA ILE A 756 13.76 -4.93 41.14
C ILE A 756 12.27 -5.01 40.80
N ILE A 757 11.52 -5.74 41.61
CA ILE A 757 10.06 -5.82 41.54
C ILE A 757 9.48 -5.11 42.75
N VAL A 758 8.70 -4.07 42.50
CA VAL A 758 8.03 -3.26 43.52
C VAL A 758 6.54 -3.57 43.52
N ASP A 759 5.99 -3.96 44.67
CA ASP A 759 4.55 -4.15 44.85
C ASP A 759 3.95 -2.88 45.46
N LEU A 760 3.10 -2.19 44.68
CA LEU A 760 2.56 -0.89 45.07
C LEU A 760 1.54 -1.00 46.20
N SER A 761 0.80 -2.11 46.27
CA SER A 761 -0.17 -2.38 47.33
C SER A 761 0.54 -2.60 48.67
N ARG A 762 1.66 -3.33 48.66
CA ARG A 762 2.50 -3.56 49.86
C ARG A 762 3.45 -2.39 50.18
N ARG A 763 3.63 -1.47 49.22
CA ARG A 763 4.61 -0.36 49.30
C ARG A 763 6.02 -0.85 49.64
N SER A 764 6.44 -1.96 49.04
CA SER A 764 7.71 -2.62 49.35
C SER A 764 8.31 -3.31 48.12
N ILE A 765 9.63 -3.51 48.14
CA ILE A 765 10.32 -4.39 47.19
C ILE A 765 9.98 -5.84 47.54
N VAL A 766 9.45 -6.60 46.57
CA VAL A 766 9.12 -8.02 46.71
C VAL A 766 10.10 -8.95 46.00
N GLY A 767 10.91 -8.42 45.10
CA GLY A 767 12.01 -9.11 44.46
C GLY A 767 13.14 -8.15 44.13
N SER A 768 14.39 -8.57 44.34
CA SER A 768 15.56 -7.85 43.88
C SER A 768 16.67 -8.84 43.59
N LYS A 769 17.28 -8.76 42.41
CA LYS A 769 18.44 -9.57 42.05
C LYS A 769 19.43 -8.77 41.21
N VAL A 770 20.70 -9.13 41.32
CA VAL A 770 21.76 -8.64 40.45
C VAL A 770 21.68 -9.39 39.13
N TYR A 771 21.56 -8.68 38.01
CA TYR A 771 21.65 -9.27 36.68
C TYR A 771 23.07 -9.79 36.44
N LYS A 772 23.17 -11.08 36.07
CA LYS A 772 24.45 -11.77 35.79
C LYS A 772 24.61 -12.18 34.33
N GLY A 773 23.66 -11.82 33.46
CA GLY A 773 23.73 -12.13 32.04
C GLY A 773 24.67 -11.20 31.28
N HIS A 774 24.66 -11.31 29.96
CA HIS A 774 25.44 -10.47 29.05
C HIS A 774 24.64 -9.24 28.61
N GLY A 775 25.32 -8.11 28.42
CA GLY A 775 24.70 -6.85 28.01
C GLY A 775 24.41 -5.90 29.17
N TYR A 776 23.94 -4.71 28.82
CA TYR A 776 23.64 -3.62 29.73
C TYR A 776 22.20 -3.15 29.52
N PRO A 777 21.57 -2.53 30.54
CA PRO A 777 20.27 -1.90 30.35
C PRO A 777 20.35 -0.74 29.38
N MET A 778 19.17 -0.37 28.84
CA MET A 778 18.97 0.82 28.02
C MET A 778 19.58 2.08 28.63
N LEU A 779 19.90 3.04 27.77
CA LEU A 779 20.46 4.33 28.14
C LEU A 779 19.32 5.29 28.50
N ASN A 780 19.36 5.86 29.70
CA ASN A 780 18.48 6.98 30.01
C ASN A 780 19.01 8.29 29.39
N ILE A 781 18.12 9.24 29.15
CA ILE A 781 18.44 10.53 28.50
C ILE A 781 19.54 11.31 29.25
N GLN A 782 19.59 11.23 30.58
CA GLN A 782 20.60 11.96 31.36
C GLN A 782 22.01 11.39 31.18
N GLU A 783 22.14 10.06 31.05
CA GLU A 783 23.40 9.39 30.74
C GLU A 783 23.91 9.79 29.35
N GLN A 784 23.02 9.76 28.35
CA GLN A 784 23.30 10.18 26.98
C GLN A 784 23.80 11.63 26.94
N ALA A 785 23.04 12.56 27.53
CA ALA A 785 23.41 13.97 27.61
C ALA A 785 24.74 14.19 28.37
N ALA A 786 24.98 13.47 29.46
CA ALA A 786 26.22 13.58 30.23
C ALA A 786 27.44 13.09 29.44
N ALA A 787 27.31 12.00 28.69
CA ALA A 787 28.37 11.48 27.84
C ALA A 787 28.70 12.43 26.69
N SER A 788 27.66 12.97 26.04
CA SER A 788 27.76 13.87 24.88
C SER A 788 28.44 15.21 25.20
N VAL A 789 28.48 15.65 26.46
CA VAL A 789 29.19 16.89 26.86
C VAL A 789 30.64 16.68 27.30
N LEU A 790 31.10 15.43 27.52
CA LEU A 790 32.47 15.15 27.94
C LEU A 790 33.55 15.71 26.99
N PRO A 791 33.42 15.63 25.64
CA PRO A 791 34.43 16.12 24.72
C PRO A 791 34.82 17.59 24.96
N PHE A 792 33.87 18.45 25.31
CA PHE A 792 34.12 19.89 25.52
C PHE A 792 35.05 20.18 26.71
N SER A 793 35.19 19.25 27.64
CA SER A 793 36.15 19.33 28.75
C SER A 793 37.51 18.71 28.42
N TYR A 794 37.60 17.93 27.35
CA TYR A 794 38.77 17.13 26.99
C TYR A 794 39.76 17.92 26.13
N GLY A 795 41.00 18.08 26.61
CA GLY A 795 42.05 18.86 25.95
C GLY A 795 42.27 18.47 24.47
N PRO A 796 42.54 17.17 24.18
CA PRO A 796 42.78 16.72 22.81
C PRO A 796 41.62 16.99 21.84
N PHE A 797 40.37 16.92 22.31
CA PHE A 797 39.20 17.23 21.47
C PHE A 797 39.18 18.71 21.06
N LYS A 798 39.42 19.61 22.00
CA LYS A 798 39.50 21.05 21.73
C LYS A 798 40.59 21.39 20.71
N GLU A 799 41.73 20.68 20.79
CA GLU A 799 42.81 20.81 19.81
C GLU A 799 42.38 20.32 18.42
N SER A 800 41.66 19.20 18.32
CA SER A 800 41.14 18.68 17.05
C SER A 800 40.09 19.57 16.38
N VAL A 801 39.24 20.24 17.15
CA VAL A 801 38.30 21.26 16.65
C VAL A 801 39.08 22.47 16.11
N LYS A 802 40.07 22.97 16.88
CA LYS A 802 40.93 24.09 16.47
C LYS A 802 41.74 23.75 15.22
N LYS A 803 42.27 22.53 15.11
CA LYS A 803 43.01 22.01 13.94
C LYS A 803 42.17 22.06 12.66
N ARG A 804 40.84 21.97 12.76
CA ARG A 804 39.89 22.08 11.65
C ARG A 804 39.42 23.51 11.38
N GLY A 805 39.87 24.50 12.16
CA GLY A 805 39.46 25.89 12.03
C GLY A 805 38.01 26.16 12.43
N LEU A 806 37.40 25.27 13.22
CA LEU A 806 35.99 25.35 13.60
C LEU A 806 35.82 26.09 14.93
N ASN A 807 34.69 26.78 15.10
CA ASN A 807 34.33 27.37 16.38
C ASN A 807 33.71 26.31 17.29
N ILE A 808 34.32 26.06 18.46
CA ILE A 808 33.84 25.03 19.39
C ILE A 808 32.43 25.31 19.94
N SER A 809 31.96 26.57 19.97
CA SER A 809 30.59 26.88 20.39
C SER A 809 29.53 26.44 19.39
N GLU A 810 29.93 26.12 18.17
CA GLU A 810 29.08 25.62 17.08
C GLU A 810 29.27 24.12 16.87
N VAL A 811 29.92 23.42 17.80
CA VAL A 811 30.06 21.97 17.78
C VAL A 811 29.06 21.36 18.74
N VAL A 812 28.33 20.34 18.28
CA VAL A 812 27.43 19.52 19.07
C VAL A 812 27.91 18.08 18.97
N CYS A 813 27.83 17.32 20.06
CA CYS A 813 28.20 15.90 20.04
C CYS A 813 26.99 15.05 20.42
N SER A 814 26.92 13.86 19.85
CA SER A 814 25.89 12.85 20.12
C SER A 814 26.54 11.50 20.41
N ASP A 815 25.82 10.65 21.12
CA ASP A 815 26.27 9.35 21.58
C ASP A 815 25.69 8.20 20.76
N PHE A 816 26.51 7.16 20.62
CA PHE A 816 26.28 6.02 19.76
C PHE A 816 26.60 4.74 20.53
N SER A 817 25.69 3.77 20.46
CA SER A 817 25.90 2.47 21.09
C SER A 817 27.06 1.72 20.44
N VAL A 818 27.69 0.85 21.24
CA VAL A 818 28.77 -0.02 20.77
C VAL A 818 28.25 -1.44 20.74
N GLY A 819 28.19 -2.01 19.53
CA GLY A 819 27.85 -3.41 19.34
C GLY A 819 28.84 -4.38 20.00
N TRP A 820 28.47 -5.66 20.03
CA TRP A 820 29.34 -6.73 20.49
C TRP A 820 30.06 -7.40 19.31
N PHE A 821 31.38 -7.55 19.41
CA PHE A 821 32.22 -8.09 18.33
C PHE A 821 32.97 -9.37 18.72
N GLY A 822 32.51 -10.05 19.78
CA GLY A 822 33.07 -11.34 20.21
C GLY A 822 33.95 -11.26 21.46
N GLU A 823 33.96 -10.13 22.16
CA GLU A 823 34.71 -9.95 23.40
C GLU A 823 34.14 -10.84 24.53
N LYS A 824 35.04 -11.43 25.35
CA LYS A 824 34.65 -12.28 26.49
C LYS A 824 34.13 -11.50 27.70
N LYS A 825 34.60 -10.26 27.87
CA LYS A 825 34.16 -9.32 28.90
C LYS A 825 33.97 -7.98 28.23
N THR A 826 32.79 -7.41 28.40
CA THR A 826 32.46 -6.09 27.88
C THR A 826 32.51 -5.06 29.01
N LYS A 827 32.75 -3.80 28.61
CA LYS A 827 32.51 -2.62 29.43
C LYS A 827 31.26 -1.92 28.88
N ARG A 828 30.61 -1.07 29.67
CA ARG A 828 29.49 -0.24 29.20
C ARG A 828 30.08 0.98 28.49
N LEU A 829 30.24 0.89 27.18
CA LEU A 829 30.92 1.91 26.36
C LEU A 829 29.94 2.59 25.40
N LEU A 830 30.17 3.88 25.13
CA LEU A 830 29.57 4.63 24.03
C LEU A 830 30.66 5.22 23.13
N LYS A 831 30.35 5.37 21.84
CA LYS A 831 31.11 6.22 20.92
C LYS A 831 30.46 7.59 20.84
N ILE A 832 31.25 8.64 20.84
CA ILE A 832 30.78 10.02 20.71
C ILE A 832 31.26 10.55 19.36
N LYS A 833 30.30 10.90 18.49
CA LYS A 833 30.55 11.64 17.25
C LYS A 833 30.11 13.09 17.44
N CYS A 834 30.75 14.01 16.73
CA CYS A 834 30.44 15.43 16.81
C CYS A 834 30.10 16.01 15.44
N TYR A 835 29.35 17.10 15.44
CA TYR A 835 28.72 17.74 14.30
C TYR A 835 28.87 19.26 14.41
N TYR A 836 28.76 19.96 13.28
CA TYR A 836 28.92 21.42 13.21
C TYR A 836 27.61 22.14 12.83
N THR A 837 27.17 23.09 13.64
CA THR A 837 25.85 23.76 13.52
C THR A 837 25.88 25.12 12.84
N GLU A 838 27.06 25.70 12.57
CA GLU A 838 27.12 27.05 12.01
C GLU A 838 26.43 27.12 10.63
N GLY A 839 25.31 27.84 10.54
CA GLY A 839 24.54 28.02 9.31
C GLY A 839 23.48 26.95 9.03
N SER A 840 23.32 25.92 9.86
CA SER A 840 22.22 24.95 9.76
C SER A 840 21.98 24.20 11.07
N VAL A 841 20.71 23.94 11.37
CA VAL A 841 20.30 23.09 12.51
C VAL A 841 20.33 21.60 12.17
N ASN A 842 20.53 21.25 10.91
CA ASN A 842 20.66 19.85 10.49
C ASN A 842 22.08 19.35 10.79
N LEU A 843 22.30 18.91 12.04
CA LEU A 843 23.61 18.49 12.50
C LEU A 843 24.10 17.21 11.81
N TYR A 844 23.21 16.25 11.55
CA TYR A 844 23.57 14.96 10.93
C TYR A 844 24.13 15.09 9.52
N MET A 845 23.91 16.22 8.84
CA MET A 845 24.49 16.53 7.53
C MET A 845 25.93 17.04 7.61
N ARG A 846 26.45 17.35 8.81
CA ARG A 846 27.73 18.05 9.02
C ARG A 846 28.61 17.39 10.08
N PRO A 847 28.96 16.10 9.93
CA PRO A 847 29.82 15.38 10.88
C PRO A 847 31.28 15.88 10.86
N LEU A 848 31.92 15.83 12.03
CA LEU A 848 33.37 15.96 12.20
C LEU A 848 34.03 14.61 11.99
N GLU A 849 34.09 14.16 10.73
CA GLU A 849 34.63 12.85 10.36
C GLU A 849 36.09 12.65 10.82
N GLY A 850 36.41 11.43 11.24
CA GLY A 850 37.72 11.05 11.75
C GLY A 850 38.01 11.50 13.19
N VAL A 851 37.07 12.18 13.86
CA VAL A 851 37.14 12.51 15.29
C VAL A 851 36.14 11.65 16.06
N GLU A 852 36.63 10.88 17.01
CA GLU A 852 35.81 9.98 17.82
C GLU A 852 36.34 9.89 19.25
N ALA A 853 35.44 9.91 20.23
CA ALA A 853 35.77 9.57 21.62
C ALA A 853 35.03 8.32 22.06
N THR A 854 35.67 7.47 22.86
CA THR A 854 35.01 6.35 23.54
C THR A 854 34.84 6.69 25.01
N VAL A 855 33.61 6.60 25.51
CA VAL A 855 33.25 6.92 26.90
C VAL A 855 32.94 5.63 27.65
N ASP A 856 33.57 5.46 28.82
CA ASP A 856 33.17 4.44 29.79
C ASP A 856 32.05 4.99 30.65
N MET A 857 30.84 4.46 30.49
CA MET A 857 29.62 4.96 31.13
C MET A 857 29.60 4.72 32.63
N ASP A 858 30.36 3.75 33.14
CA ASP A 858 30.43 3.47 34.57
C ASP A 858 31.40 4.41 35.29
N GLU A 859 32.35 4.97 34.56
CA GLU A 859 33.26 5.99 35.06
C GLU A 859 32.86 7.41 34.66
N MET A 860 31.96 7.53 33.67
CA MET A 860 31.57 8.75 32.97
C MET A 860 32.80 9.56 32.51
N LYS A 861 33.71 8.88 31.81
CA LYS A 861 34.99 9.43 31.34
C LYS A 861 35.34 8.94 29.95
N ILE A 862 36.04 9.79 29.20
CA ILE A 862 36.68 9.41 27.94
C ILE A 862 37.85 8.47 28.26
N VAL A 863 37.80 7.25 27.71
CA VAL A 863 38.81 6.20 27.89
C VAL A 863 39.64 5.94 26.64
N ASP A 864 39.17 6.37 25.48
CA ASP A 864 39.89 6.36 24.22
C ASP A 864 39.49 7.58 23.38
N TYR A 865 40.42 8.10 22.59
CA TYR A 865 40.19 9.26 21.73
C TYR A 865 41.02 9.15 20.46
N LYS A 866 40.38 9.37 19.31
CA LYS A 866 40.99 9.26 17.99
C LYS A 866 40.70 10.53 17.19
N ASP A 867 41.76 11.12 16.63
CA ASP A 867 41.70 12.15 15.58
C ASP A 867 42.56 11.66 14.41
N ARG A 868 41.94 10.92 13.49
CA ARG A 868 42.62 10.06 12.52
C ARG A 868 43.02 10.81 11.25
N TYR A 869 42.13 11.66 10.76
CA TYR A 869 42.32 12.44 9.55
C TYR A 869 41.39 13.65 9.51
N VAL A 870 41.67 14.60 8.62
CA VAL A 870 40.84 15.78 8.37
C VAL A 870 40.31 15.72 6.95
N VAL A 871 38.99 15.84 6.79
CA VAL A 871 38.31 15.99 5.50
C VAL A 871 37.63 17.35 5.42
N PRO A 872 37.29 17.84 4.22
CA PRO A 872 36.47 19.04 4.08
C PRO A 872 35.14 18.91 4.83
N MET A 873 34.72 19.98 5.50
CA MET A 873 33.44 20.02 6.21
C MET A 873 32.27 20.10 5.20
N PRO A 874 31.26 19.22 5.29
CA PRO A 874 30.04 19.36 4.52
C PRO A 874 29.40 20.75 4.64
N LYS A 875 28.90 21.26 3.51
CA LYS A 875 28.31 22.60 3.42
C LYS A 875 26.96 22.66 4.14
N ALA A 876 26.69 23.78 4.81
CA ALA A 876 25.37 24.04 5.42
C ALA A 876 24.30 24.42 4.37
N GLU A 877 24.72 24.90 3.20
CA GLU A 877 23.80 25.32 2.13
C GLU A 877 22.86 24.18 1.71
N GLY A 878 21.56 24.47 1.67
CA GLY A 878 20.54 23.50 1.27
C GLY A 878 20.12 22.50 2.35
N THR A 879 20.62 22.63 3.59
CA THR A 879 20.32 21.69 4.69
C THR A 879 19.27 22.18 5.70
N GLU A 880 18.86 23.46 5.61
CA GLU A 880 17.83 24.04 6.47
C GLU A 880 16.45 23.51 6.09
N TYR A 881 15.72 22.96 7.06
CA TYR A 881 14.39 22.36 6.86
C TYR A 881 13.25 23.14 7.52
N ARG A 882 13.55 24.07 8.44
CA ARG A 882 12.50 24.83 9.14
C ARG A 882 11.80 25.79 8.20
N ALA A 883 10.47 25.70 8.08
CA ALA A 883 9.67 26.55 7.20
C ALA A 883 10.00 28.04 7.36
N SER A 884 10.15 28.49 8.61
CA SER A 884 10.40 29.89 8.97
C SER A 884 11.74 30.44 8.49
N LYS A 885 12.68 29.58 8.06
CA LYS A 885 14.03 29.96 7.62
C LYS A 885 14.26 29.72 6.13
N LEU A 886 13.36 29.00 5.46
CA LEU A 886 13.44 28.75 4.02
C LEU A 886 13.26 30.05 3.23
N LYS A 887 13.97 30.15 2.10
CA LYS A 887 13.93 31.30 1.18
C LYS A 887 13.27 30.90 -0.16
N PRO A 888 12.65 31.86 -0.87
CA PRO A 888 12.14 31.64 -2.22
C PRO A 888 13.21 31.09 -3.19
N PRO A 889 12.79 30.40 -4.26
CA PRO A 889 11.41 30.11 -4.64
C PRO A 889 10.80 29.00 -3.77
N PHE A 890 9.52 29.13 -3.41
CA PHE A 890 8.78 28.13 -2.63
C PHE A 890 8.06 27.12 -3.53
N GLY A 891 7.99 25.87 -3.06
CA GLY A 891 7.40 24.72 -3.76
C GLY A 891 5.89 24.83 -3.99
N PRO A 892 5.22 23.73 -4.37
CA PRO A 892 3.77 23.74 -4.55
C PRO A 892 3.07 24.18 -3.26
N ILE A 893 2.04 25.02 -3.42
CA ILE A 893 1.15 25.41 -2.33
C ILE A 893 0.01 24.39 -2.30
N LEU A 894 -0.05 23.60 -1.24
CA LEU A 894 -1.13 22.64 -1.03
C LEU A 894 -2.27 23.37 -0.30
N LYS A 895 -3.46 23.37 -0.90
CA LYS A 895 -4.64 23.99 -0.29
C LYS A 895 -5.11 23.09 0.85
N GLY A 896 -5.25 23.65 2.05
CA GLY A 896 -5.78 22.90 3.19
C GLY A 896 -7.24 22.49 2.96
N ILE A 897 -7.57 21.26 3.36
CA ILE A 897 -8.95 20.79 3.54
C ILE A 897 -9.23 20.73 5.03
N SER A 898 -10.44 21.16 5.42
CA SER A 898 -10.94 20.98 6.78
C SER A 898 -11.91 19.81 6.80
N LEU A 899 -11.53 18.74 7.51
CA LEU A 899 -12.46 17.70 7.93
C LEU A 899 -13.30 18.26 9.07
N MET A 900 -14.60 18.43 8.83
CA MET A 900 -15.54 18.92 9.84
C MET A 900 -16.46 17.78 10.22
N GLN A 901 -16.22 17.21 11.41
CA GLN A 901 -17.16 16.29 12.04
C GLN A 901 -18.13 17.14 12.88
N HIS A 902 -19.41 17.16 12.51
CA HIS A 902 -20.42 17.96 13.22
C HIS A 902 -20.83 17.35 14.58
N ALA A 903 -20.36 16.14 14.88
CA ALA A 903 -20.57 15.42 16.13
C ALA A 903 -19.22 15.09 16.79
N ALA A 904 -19.24 14.75 18.08
CA ALA A 904 -18.08 14.18 18.76
C ALA A 904 -17.52 12.96 17.99
N PRO A 905 -16.22 12.63 18.11
CA PRO A 905 -15.63 11.48 17.45
C PRO A 905 -16.47 10.20 17.66
N ALA A 906 -16.62 9.36 16.63
CA ALA A 906 -17.51 8.19 16.73
C ALA A 906 -16.98 7.08 17.66
N PHE A 907 -15.78 7.25 18.20
CA PHE A 907 -15.17 6.35 19.17
C PHE A 907 -15.31 6.90 20.58
N ASN A 908 -15.43 6.00 21.56
CA ASN A 908 -15.42 6.35 22.98
C ASN A 908 -14.07 5.98 23.58
N LEU A 909 -13.51 6.91 24.34
CA LEU A 909 -12.27 6.73 25.09
C LEU A 909 -12.58 6.78 26.59
N HIS A 910 -12.50 5.64 27.25
CA HIS A 910 -12.68 5.51 28.70
C HIS A 910 -11.33 5.14 29.33
N GLY A 911 -10.59 6.17 29.78
CA GLY A 911 -9.19 6.01 30.18
C GLY A 911 -8.36 5.57 28.98
N ASN A 912 -7.79 4.37 29.05
CA ASN A 912 -7.01 3.75 27.98
C ASN A 912 -7.80 2.71 27.16
N THR A 913 -9.10 2.53 27.43
CA THR A 913 -9.97 1.64 26.64
C THR A 913 -10.65 2.41 25.52
N VAL A 914 -10.54 1.90 24.30
CA VAL A 914 -11.12 2.45 23.09
C VAL A 914 -12.23 1.54 22.61
N SER A 915 -13.42 2.10 22.37
CA SER A 915 -14.53 1.41 21.72
C SER A 915 -14.96 2.16 20.48
N TRP A 916 -15.00 1.50 19.32
CA TRP A 916 -15.31 2.13 18.04
C TRP A 916 -15.91 1.13 17.07
N ALA A 917 -16.98 1.50 16.35
CA ALA A 917 -17.70 0.61 15.44
C ALA A 917 -18.05 -0.73 16.13
N ASN A 918 -17.41 -1.83 15.73
CA ASN A 918 -17.50 -3.15 16.36
C ASN A 918 -16.27 -3.52 17.19
N TRP A 919 -15.28 -2.65 17.35
CA TRP A 919 -14.06 -2.90 18.11
C TRP A 919 -14.14 -2.43 19.57
N GLU A 920 -13.48 -3.19 20.44
CA GLU A 920 -13.05 -2.76 21.78
C GLU A 920 -11.60 -3.22 22.01
N PHE A 921 -10.73 -2.32 22.43
CA PHE A 921 -9.33 -2.63 22.74
C PHE A 921 -8.76 -1.65 23.77
N HIS A 922 -7.59 -1.98 24.31
CA HIS A 922 -6.84 -1.16 25.27
C HIS A 922 -5.54 -0.65 24.64
N VAL A 923 -5.23 0.63 24.87
CA VAL A 923 -4.00 1.29 24.41
C VAL A 923 -3.08 1.56 25.58
N GLY A 924 -1.92 0.90 25.60
CA GLY A 924 -0.86 1.06 26.57
C GLY A 924 0.37 1.80 26.02
N PHE A 925 1.28 2.15 26.93
CA PHE A 925 2.57 2.74 26.64
C PHE A 925 3.64 2.04 27.47
N ASP A 926 4.77 1.70 26.83
CA ASP A 926 5.97 1.21 27.48
C ASP A 926 7.19 2.00 26.99
N VAL A 927 8.10 2.35 27.90
CA VAL A 927 9.26 3.18 27.57
C VAL A 927 10.24 2.51 26.61
N ARG A 928 10.27 1.16 26.56
CA ARG A 928 11.10 0.39 25.63
C ARG A 928 10.39 0.16 24.30
N ALA A 929 9.11 -0.24 24.33
CA ALA A 929 8.36 -0.68 23.15
C ALA A 929 7.53 0.41 22.45
N GLY A 930 7.15 1.48 23.15
CA GLY A 930 6.22 2.49 22.65
C GLY A 930 4.76 2.04 22.74
N PRO A 931 3.99 2.03 21.62
CA PRO A 931 2.57 1.68 21.63
C PRO A 931 2.36 0.20 21.94
N ILE A 932 1.41 -0.09 22.82
CA ILE A 932 0.93 -1.46 23.09
C ILE A 932 -0.57 -1.49 22.83
N ILE A 933 -1.02 -2.39 21.96
CA ILE A 933 -2.44 -2.71 21.80
C ILE A 933 -2.72 -3.98 22.57
N SER A 934 -3.74 -3.99 23.43
CA SER A 934 -4.13 -5.17 24.20
C SER A 934 -5.63 -5.44 24.17
N LEU A 935 -6.01 -6.70 24.41
CA LEU A 935 -7.40 -7.16 24.57
C LEU A 935 -8.32 -6.81 23.39
N ALA A 936 -7.75 -6.67 22.19
CA ALA A 936 -8.51 -6.27 21.01
C ALA A 936 -9.52 -7.37 20.64
N SER A 937 -10.78 -6.95 20.65
CA SER A 937 -11.94 -7.80 20.45
C SER A 937 -12.89 -7.14 19.47
N VAL A 938 -13.51 -7.93 18.61
CA VAL A 938 -14.49 -7.48 17.62
C VAL A 938 -15.86 -8.05 17.96
N TYR A 939 -16.89 -7.22 17.90
CA TYR A 939 -18.28 -7.60 18.12
C TYR A 939 -18.80 -8.32 16.89
N ASP A 940 -19.08 -9.61 17.06
CA ASP A 940 -19.73 -10.43 16.06
C ASP A 940 -21.24 -10.24 16.17
N LEU A 941 -21.81 -9.61 15.15
CA LEU A 941 -23.23 -9.29 15.09
C LEU A 941 -24.11 -10.53 14.98
N GLU A 942 -23.64 -11.61 14.34
CA GLU A 942 -24.43 -12.84 14.23
C GLU A 942 -24.37 -13.64 15.53
N MET A 943 -23.21 -13.68 16.21
CA MET A 943 -23.06 -14.37 17.50
C MET A 943 -23.50 -13.54 18.72
N GLN A 944 -23.78 -12.25 18.56
CA GLN A 944 -24.14 -11.30 19.62
C GLN A 944 -23.14 -11.27 20.79
N LYS A 945 -21.84 -11.33 20.49
CA LYS A 945 -20.77 -11.27 21.49
C LYS A 945 -19.50 -10.64 20.93
N TYR A 946 -18.68 -10.06 21.81
CA TYR A 946 -17.30 -9.75 21.49
C TYR A 946 -16.47 -11.04 21.43
N ARG A 947 -15.63 -11.13 20.41
CA ARG A 947 -14.71 -12.23 20.16
C ARG A 947 -13.29 -11.68 20.15
N GLN A 948 -12.39 -12.35 20.85
CA GLN A 948 -11.01 -11.90 21.02
C GLN A 948 -10.21 -12.20 19.75
N VAL A 949 -9.36 -11.27 19.35
CA VAL A 949 -8.49 -11.38 18.15
C VAL A 949 -7.01 -11.28 18.55
N LEU A 950 -6.69 -10.33 19.43
CA LEU A 950 -5.32 -10.06 19.86
C LEU A 950 -5.32 -9.78 21.36
N TYR A 951 -4.63 -10.61 22.13
CA TYR A 951 -4.40 -10.33 23.54
C TYR A 951 -3.43 -9.15 23.69
N ARG A 952 -2.35 -9.15 22.91
CA ARG A 952 -1.31 -8.12 23.01
C ARG A 952 -0.46 -8.01 21.75
N GLY A 953 -0.21 -6.78 21.28
CA GLY A 953 0.67 -6.47 20.16
C GLY A 953 1.54 -5.22 20.40
N PHE A 954 2.83 -5.29 20.05
CA PHE A 954 3.78 -4.16 20.15
C PHE A 954 5.06 -4.40 19.34
N ILE A 955 5.87 -3.34 19.14
CA ILE A 955 7.22 -3.46 18.56
C ILE A 955 8.18 -3.98 19.63
N SER A 956 8.73 -5.16 19.43
CA SER A 956 9.68 -5.74 20.37
C SER A 956 11.09 -5.22 20.19
N GLU A 957 11.50 -4.95 18.94
CA GLU A 957 12.83 -4.46 18.62
C GLU A 957 12.88 -3.81 17.23
N LEU A 958 13.79 -2.85 17.07
CA LEU A 958 14.11 -2.18 15.81
C LEU A 958 15.64 -2.23 15.62
N PHE A 959 16.08 -2.98 14.61
CA PHE A 959 17.50 -3.19 14.31
C PHE A 959 17.92 -2.41 13.07
N VAL A 960 18.88 -1.50 13.22
CA VAL A 960 19.30 -0.54 12.17
C VAL A 960 20.81 -0.66 11.91
N PRO A 961 21.24 -1.60 11.04
CA PRO A 961 22.64 -1.74 10.68
C PRO A 961 23.04 -0.81 9.52
N TYR A 962 24.08 0.01 9.74
CA TYR A 962 24.76 0.73 8.67
C TYR A 962 25.85 -0.14 8.04
N GLN A 963 26.09 0.06 6.74
CA GLN A 963 26.88 -0.84 5.90
C GLN A 963 28.31 -0.34 5.61
N ASP A 964 28.80 0.58 6.43
CA ASP A 964 30.19 1.05 6.36
C ASP A 964 31.05 0.27 7.39
N PRO A 965 31.95 -0.61 6.93
CA PRO A 965 32.81 -1.39 7.82
C PRO A 965 34.04 -0.61 8.31
N THR A 966 34.25 0.64 7.90
CA THR A 966 35.44 1.39 8.29
C THR A 966 35.46 1.69 9.78
N GLU A 967 36.64 1.98 10.30
CA GLU A 967 36.89 2.15 11.74
C GLU A 967 36.03 3.25 12.40
N ASP A 968 35.52 4.26 11.66
CA ASP A 968 34.61 5.30 12.19
C ASP A 968 33.13 4.87 12.19
N TRP A 969 32.78 3.74 11.58
CA TRP A 969 31.39 3.35 11.32
C TRP A 969 31.06 1.88 11.64
N TYR A 970 32.04 1.00 11.80
CA TYR A 970 31.79 -0.44 11.95
C TYR A 970 30.90 -0.78 13.16
N TYR A 971 30.78 0.12 14.14
CA TYR A 971 29.96 -0.02 15.34
C TYR A 971 28.55 0.55 15.20
N THR A 972 28.25 1.26 14.11
CA THR A 972 26.96 1.88 13.79
C THR A 972 25.93 0.80 13.43
N SER A 973 25.39 0.15 14.46
CA SER A 973 24.33 -0.86 14.36
C SER A 973 23.50 -0.81 15.62
N TYR A 974 22.31 -0.25 15.47
CA TYR A 974 21.49 0.14 16.60
C TYR A 974 20.42 -0.91 16.88
N PHE A 975 20.15 -1.13 18.17
CA PHE A 975 18.93 -1.77 18.65
C PHE A 975 18.08 -0.68 19.29
N ASP A 976 17.34 0.08 18.47
CA ASP A 976 16.71 1.34 18.88
C ASP A 976 15.76 1.15 20.09
N SER A 977 15.02 0.03 20.15
CA SER A 977 14.17 -0.25 21.31
C SER A 977 15.00 -0.66 22.51
N GLY A 978 15.96 -1.58 22.34
CA GLY A 978 16.78 -2.13 23.43
C GLY A 978 17.81 -1.17 24.04
N GLU A 979 18.38 -0.27 23.25
CA GLU A 979 19.49 0.61 23.64
C GLU A 979 19.01 2.01 24.01
N PHE A 980 18.11 2.61 23.22
CA PHE A 980 17.67 4.00 23.40
C PHE A 980 16.24 4.10 23.97
N GLY A 981 15.43 3.06 23.81
CA GLY A 981 14.03 3.03 24.25
C GLY A 981 13.11 3.68 23.23
N PHE A 982 12.39 2.88 22.45
CA PHE A 982 11.54 3.38 21.38
C PHE A 982 10.38 4.25 21.91
N GLY A 983 9.85 3.93 23.10
CA GLY A 983 8.87 4.77 23.78
C GLY A 983 9.48 6.00 24.46
N GLN A 984 10.72 5.91 24.99
CA GLN A 984 11.47 7.05 25.50
C GLN A 984 11.69 8.12 24.42
N SER A 985 11.89 7.67 23.19
CA SER A 985 12.07 8.49 21.98
C SER A 985 10.77 8.95 21.33
N ALA A 986 9.59 8.66 21.93
CA ALA A 986 8.32 9.15 21.42
C ALA A 986 8.30 10.69 21.38
N SER A 987 7.91 11.23 20.23
CA SER A 987 7.80 12.66 19.99
C SER A 987 6.39 13.15 20.25
N SER A 988 6.27 14.35 20.81
CA SER A 988 4.97 15.04 20.91
C SER A 988 4.40 15.27 19.51
N LEU A 989 3.16 14.86 19.27
CA LEU A 989 2.50 15.01 17.97
C LEU A 989 1.90 16.41 17.83
N GLU A 990 2.13 17.03 16.67
CA GLU A 990 1.64 18.36 16.31
C GLU A 990 0.22 18.28 15.71
N PRO A 991 -0.80 18.87 16.36
CA PRO A 991 -2.17 18.86 15.84
C PRO A 991 -2.27 19.45 14.42
N LEU A 992 -3.18 18.92 13.61
CA LEU A 992 -3.44 19.30 12.21
C LEU A 992 -2.30 19.01 11.21
N THR A 993 -1.16 18.51 11.68
CA THR A 993 -0.02 18.16 10.81
C THR A 993 0.39 16.70 10.96
N ASP A 994 0.68 16.25 12.19
CA ASP A 994 0.88 14.82 12.49
C ASP A 994 -0.45 14.07 12.54
N CYS A 995 -1.53 14.73 12.98
CA CYS A 995 -2.85 14.13 13.20
C CYS A 995 -3.97 15.05 12.69
N PRO A 996 -5.05 14.50 12.13
CA PRO A 996 -6.16 15.30 11.60
C PRO A 996 -6.97 16.00 12.72
N SER A 997 -7.87 16.91 12.33
CA SER A 997 -8.68 17.72 13.25
C SER A 997 -9.65 16.92 14.13
N ASN A 998 -10.00 15.69 13.75
CA ASN A 998 -10.87 14.78 14.50
C ASN A 998 -10.09 13.83 15.42
N ALA A 999 -8.82 14.14 15.72
CA ALA A 999 -7.98 13.31 16.58
C ALA A 999 -8.12 13.67 18.06
N GLU A 1000 -8.19 12.64 18.90
CA GLU A 1000 -8.04 12.73 20.36
C GLU A 1000 -6.61 12.36 20.75
N PHE A 1001 -6.01 13.09 21.70
CA PHE A 1001 -4.62 12.92 22.10
C PHE A 1001 -4.48 12.27 23.47
N LEU A 1002 -3.49 11.39 23.63
CA LEU A 1002 -3.10 10.80 24.91
C LEU A 1002 -1.66 11.18 25.26
N ASP A 1003 -1.46 11.56 26.51
CA ASP A 1003 -0.12 11.77 27.07
C ASP A 1003 0.52 10.44 27.49
N ALA A 1004 1.85 10.39 27.46
CA ALA A 1004 2.61 9.27 28.00
C ALA A 1004 3.55 9.72 29.13
N PHE A 1005 3.95 8.77 29.99
CA PHE A 1005 4.84 9.05 31.11
C PHE A 1005 5.89 7.95 31.26
N PHE A 1006 7.11 8.35 31.63
CA PHE A 1006 8.19 7.43 31.98
C PHE A 1006 9.02 8.00 33.15
N ALA A 1007 9.97 7.22 33.67
CA ALA A 1007 10.83 7.66 34.78
C ALA A 1007 12.21 8.12 34.27
N ASP A 1008 12.70 9.26 34.75
CA ASP A 1008 14.07 9.71 34.51
C ASP A 1008 15.11 8.91 35.32
N ALA A 1009 16.40 9.20 35.13
CA ALA A 1009 17.50 8.56 35.87
C ALA A 1009 17.38 8.64 37.40
N ASN A 1010 16.64 9.61 37.94
CA ASN A 1010 16.42 9.81 39.36
C ASN A 1010 15.08 9.20 39.85
N GLY A 1011 14.38 8.49 38.96
CA GLY A 1011 13.05 7.91 39.18
C GLY A 1011 11.91 8.93 39.18
N LYS A 1012 12.12 10.15 38.69
CA LYS A 1012 11.06 11.17 38.62
C LYS A 1012 10.22 10.98 37.35
N PRO A 1013 8.91 11.21 37.39
CA PRO A 1013 8.07 11.11 36.20
C PRO A 1013 8.41 12.22 35.20
N VAL A 1014 8.56 11.85 33.93
CA VAL A 1014 8.68 12.72 32.77
C VAL A 1014 7.42 12.54 31.93
N LYS A 1015 6.82 13.66 31.50
CA LYS A 1015 5.63 13.69 30.64
C LYS A 1015 6.05 13.86 29.19
N ILE A 1016 5.48 13.05 28.30
CA ILE A 1016 5.49 13.26 26.85
C ILE A 1016 4.07 13.71 26.48
N PRO A 1017 3.84 15.01 26.24
CA PRO A 1017 2.52 15.49 25.88
C PRO A 1017 2.14 15.02 24.47
N ASN A 1018 0.86 14.73 24.23
CA ASN A 1018 0.37 14.32 22.90
C ASN A 1018 1.18 13.17 22.28
N ALA A 1019 1.58 12.18 23.09
CA ALA A 1019 2.39 11.06 22.64
C ALA A 1019 1.66 10.19 21.61
N PHE A 1020 0.34 10.07 21.75
CA PHE A 1020 -0.52 9.38 20.80
C PHE A 1020 -1.59 10.30 20.25
N CYS A 1021 -2.07 9.97 19.06
CA CYS A 1021 -3.37 10.44 18.60
C CYS A 1021 -4.22 9.29 18.08
N ILE A 1022 -5.53 9.38 18.33
CA ILE A 1022 -6.53 8.40 17.90
C ILE A 1022 -7.54 9.13 17.02
N PHE A 1023 -7.78 8.65 15.81
CA PHE A 1023 -8.67 9.32 14.86
C PHE A 1023 -9.32 8.36 13.86
N GLU A 1024 -10.45 8.78 13.31
CA GLU A 1024 -11.07 8.11 12.17
C GLU A 1024 -10.46 8.63 10.86
N LYS A 1025 -9.94 7.73 10.04
CA LYS A 1025 -9.34 8.00 8.73
C LYS A 1025 -10.39 7.84 7.63
N TYR A 1026 -10.63 8.94 6.92
CA TYR A 1026 -11.54 9.03 5.78
C TYR A 1026 -10.74 9.26 4.50
N ALA A 1027 -10.13 8.19 3.97
CA ALA A 1027 -9.30 8.26 2.76
C ALA A 1027 -10.12 8.22 1.45
N GLY A 1028 -11.44 8.07 1.56
CA GLY A 1028 -12.31 7.76 0.41
C GLY A 1028 -12.24 6.30 0.01
N ASP A 1029 -11.78 5.39 0.87
CA ASP A 1029 -11.69 3.95 0.57
C ASP A 1029 -13.09 3.32 0.48
N VAL A 1030 -13.21 2.28 -0.36
CA VAL A 1030 -14.46 1.51 -0.53
C VAL A 1030 -14.35 0.24 0.30
N MET A 1031 -15.28 0.03 1.24
CA MET A 1031 -15.28 -1.14 2.14
C MET A 1031 -15.73 -2.41 1.41
N TRP A 1032 -16.75 -2.28 0.58
CA TRP A 1032 -17.14 -3.24 -0.45
C TRP A 1032 -18.09 -2.56 -1.43
N ARG A 1033 -18.16 -3.08 -2.65
CA ARG A 1033 -19.17 -2.70 -3.63
C ARG A 1033 -19.54 -3.85 -4.55
N HIS A 1034 -20.70 -3.75 -5.18
CA HIS A 1034 -21.06 -4.57 -6.33
C HIS A 1034 -22.02 -3.85 -7.28
N THR A 1035 -21.76 -3.96 -8.59
CA THR A 1035 -22.69 -3.56 -9.65
C THR A 1035 -23.18 -4.78 -10.43
N GLU A 1036 -24.43 -5.17 -10.23
CA GLU A 1036 -25.06 -6.30 -10.94
C GLU A 1036 -25.75 -5.82 -12.23
N VAL A 1037 -25.39 -6.46 -13.33
CA VAL A 1037 -25.82 -6.11 -14.71
C VAL A 1037 -26.40 -7.30 -15.48
N ALA A 1038 -26.24 -8.53 -14.99
CA ALA A 1038 -26.68 -9.74 -15.67
C ALA A 1038 -28.19 -10.02 -15.49
N ILE A 1039 -28.83 -9.42 -14.47
CA ILE A 1039 -30.28 -9.51 -14.31
C ILE A 1039 -30.97 -8.66 -15.39
N PRO A 1040 -31.80 -9.26 -16.27
CA PRO A 1040 -32.39 -8.52 -17.39
C PRO A 1040 -33.21 -7.31 -16.95
N ASN A 1041 -32.91 -6.14 -17.52
CA ASN A 1041 -33.59 -4.86 -17.27
C ASN A 1041 -33.48 -4.33 -15.82
N VAL A 1042 -32.53 -4.83 -15.03
CA VAL A 1042 -32.31 -4.36 -13.64
C VAL A 1042 -30.82 -4.04 -13.46
N LEU A 1043 -30.52 -2.79 -13.14
CA LEU A 1043 -29.19 -2.36 -12.70
C LEU A 1043 -29.23 -2.21 -11.18
N ILE A 1044 -28.35 -2.91 -10.47
CA ILE A 1044 -28.24 -2.82 -9.00
C ILE A 1044 -26.81 -2.41 -8.67
N THR A 1045 -26.64 -1.24 -8.06
CA THR A 1045 -25.35 -0.80 -7.52
C THR A 1045 -25.47 -0.64 -6.02
N GLU A 1046 -24.62 -1.31 -5.27
CA GLU A 1046 -24.51 -1.18 -3.81
C GLU A 1046 -23.05 -0.92 -3.44
N VAL A 1047 -22.82 0.13 -2.66
CA VAL A 1047 -21.48 0.56 -2.23
C VAL A 1047 -21.53 0.84 -0.73
N ARG A 1048 -20.46 0.51 -0.01
CA ARG A 1048 -20.25 0.97 1.37
C ARG A 1048 -18.88 1.66 1.47
N PRO A 1049 -18.82 2.90 1.99
CA PRO A 1049 -17.54 3.55 2.25
C PRO A 1049 -16.83 2.85 3.41
N ASP A 1050 -15.49 2.83 3.36
CA ASP A 1050 -14.65 2.35 4.46
C ASP A 1050 -14.24 3.51 5.36
N VAL A 1051 -14.19 3.22 6.66
CA VAL A 1051 -13.68 4.13 7.69
C VAL A 1051 -12.78 3.29 8.57
N THR A 1052 -11.57 3.77 8.80
CA THR A 1052 -10.57 3.06 9.60
C THR A 1052 -10.27 3.87 10.86
N LEU A 1053 -10.20 3.23 12.02
CA LEU A 1053 -9.70 3.89 13.23
C LEU A 1053 -8.18 3.71 13.32
N VAL A 1054 -7.46 4.81 13.50
CA VAL A 1054 -5.99 4.83 13.58
C VAL A 1054 -5.57 5.19 14.99
N VAL A 1055 -4.66 4.40 15.57
CA VAL A 1055 -3.86 4.78 16.75
C VAL A 1055 -2.44 5.03 16.28
N ARG A 1056 -1.98 6.28 16.39
CA ARG A 1056 -0.67 6.72 15.92
C ARG A 1056 0.25 7.09 17.07
N MET A 1057 1.50 6.67 16.96
CA MET A 1057 2.64 7.22 17.72
C MET A 1057 3.79 7.51 16.75
N VAL A 1058 4.57 8.56 17.00
CA VAL A 1058 5.84 8.76 16.30
C VAL A 1058 7.01 8.68 17.27
N SER A 1059 8.05 7.95 16.90
CA SER A 1059 9.32 7.91 17.64
C SER A 1059 10.44 8.51 16.81
N THR A 1060 11.19 9.45 17.38
CA THR A 1060 12.39 10.04 16.76
C THR A 1060 13.62 9.48 17.45
N VAL A 1061 14.29 8.54 16.80
CA VAL A 1061 15.51 7.90 17.34
C VAL A 1061 16.69 8.40 16.53
N GLY A 1062 17.48 9.27 17.15
CA GLY A 1062 18.60 9.94 16.48
C GLY A 1062 18.13 10.72 15.27
N ASN A 1063 18.52 10.27 14.08
CA ASN A 1063 18.25 10.93 12.82
C ASN A 1063 16.95 10.47 12.13
N TYR A 1064 16.32 9.38 12.59
CA TYR A 1064 15.14 8.78 11.96
C TYR A 1064 13.85 8.99 12.74
N ASP A 1065 12.77 9.15 11.99
CA ASP A 1065 11.41 9.31 12.49
C ASP A 1065 10.55 8.13 12.03
N TYR A 1066 9.99 7.39 12.98
CA TYR A 1066 9.16 6.20 12.74
C TYR A 1066 7.71 6.50 13.11
N ILE A 1067 6.85 6.57 12.09
CA ILE A 1067 5.41 6.75 12.22
C ILE A 1067 4.77 5.37 12.33
N ILE A 1068 4.21 5.05 13.49
CA ILE A 1068 3.60 3.74 13.78
C ILE A 1068 2.09 3.89 13.87
N ASP A 1069 1.39 3.27 12.92
CA ASP A 1069 -0.07 3.29 12.84
C ASP A 1069 -0.65 1.90 13.07
N TRP A 1070 -1.54 1.78 14.07
CA TRP A 1070 -2.44 0.64 14.22
C TRP A 1070 -3.82 1.01 13.66
N GLU A 1071 -4.17 0.41 12.54
CA GLU A 1071 -5.40 0.65 11.77
C GLU A 1071 -6.41 -0.48 12.04
N PHE A 1072 -7.55 -0.16 12.67
CA PHE A 1072 -8.64 -1.10 12.91
C PHE A 1072 -9.75 -0.88 11.87
N LYS A 1073 -10.16 -1.95 11.18
CA LYS A 1073 -11.21 -1.89 10.15
C LYS A 1073 -12.49 -2.57 10.61
N PRO A 1074 -13.68 -2.09 10.22
CA PRO A 1074 -14.95 -2.72 10.60
C PRO A 1074 -15.08 -4.16 10.11
N SER A 1075 -14.32 -4.55 9.08
CA SER A 1075 -14.22 -5.91 8.56
C SER A 1075 -13.59 -6.92 9.53
N GLY A 1076 -13.12 -6.49 10.70
CA GLY A 1076 -12.39 -7.32 11.65
C GLY A 1076 -10.89 -7.42 11.37
N SER A 1077 -10.38 -6.66 10.40
CA SER A 1077 -8.95 -6.61 10.08
C SER A 1077 -8.19 -5.60 10.95
N ILE A 1078 -6.94 -5.93 11.29
CA ILE A 1078 -5.99 -5.04 11.95
C ILE A 1078 -4.80 -4.85 11.00
N LYS A 1079 -4.60 -3.63 10.50
CA LYS A 1079 -3.46 -3.26 9.67
C LYS A 1079 -2.44 -2.50 10.50
N ILE A 1080 -1.17 -2.85 10.35
CA ILE A 1080 -0.06 -2.17 11.00
C ILE A 1080 0.78 -1.49 9.92
N GLY A 1081 0.78 -0.16 9.96
CA GLY A 1081 1.54 0.69 9.05
C GLY A 1081 2.80 1.26 9.71
N VAL A 1082 3.87 1.37 8.92
CA VAL A 1082 5.13 2.00 9.29
C VAL A 1082 5.52 3.01 8.24
N GLY A 1083 5.64 4.27 8.66
CA GLY A 1083 6.23 5.36 7.89
C GLY A 1083 7.64 5.65 8.37
N LEU A 1084 8.59 5.81 7.44
CA LEU A 1084 9.97 6.20 7.72
C LEU A 1084 10.23 7.56 7.09
N THR A 1085 10.71 8.51 7.87
CA THR A 1085 11.16 9.85 7.44
C THR A 1085 12.32 10.30 8.35
N GLY A 1086 12.66 11.58 8.36
CA GLY A 1086 13.79 12.13 9.10
C GLY A 1086 14.97 12.49 8.21
N ILE A 1087 16.12 12.66 8.84
CA ILE A 1087 17.34 13.19 8.26
C ILE A 1087 18.35 12.05 8.07
N LEU A 1088 19.12 12.05 6.97
CA LEU A 1088 20.14 11.01 6.80
C LEU A 1088 21.34 11.23 7.74
N GLU A 1089 21.83 10.15 8.37
CA GLU A 1089 23.17 10.15 8.97
C GLU A 1089 24.21 10.04 7.84
N VAL A 1090 24.93 11.14 7.58
CA VAL A 1090 25.90 11.18 6.46
C VAL A 1090 27.32 10.98 6.94
N LYS A 1091 28.16 10.54 6.02
CA LYS A 1091 29.63 10.50 6.15
C LYS A 1091 30.24 11.66 5.40
N ALA A 1092 31.23 12.34 5.99
CA ALA A 1092 31.99 13.36 5.25
C ALA A 1092 33.09 12.72 4.40
N GLY A 1093 33.12 13.07 3.11
CA GLY A 1093 34.09 12.59 2.14
C GLY A 1093 34.95 13.71 1.56
N THR A 1094 35.76 13.37 0.55
CA THR A 1094 36.56 14.34 -0.22
C THR A 1094 36.02 14.58 -1.62
N TYR A 1095 34.88 13.97 -1.95
CA TYR A 1095 34.30 13.95 -3.29
C TYR A 1095 33.27 15.06 -3.49
N THR A 1096 33.25 15.64 -4.67
CA THR A 1096 32.22 16.59 -5.11
C THR A 1096 31.41 16.07 -6.30
N ASN A 1097 31.93 15.07 -7.02
CA ASN A 1097 31.25 14.42 -8.13
C ASN A 1097 31.48 12.89 -8.12
N THR A 1098 30.49 12.13 -8.57
CA THR A 1098 30.56 10.66 -8.68
C THR A 1098 31.67 10.15 -9.58
N ASP A 1099 32.10 10.91 -10.60
CA ASP A 1099 33.19 10.49 -11.50
C ASP A 1099 34.57 10.48 -10.78
N GLU A 1100 34.67 11.09 -9.59
CA GLU A 1100 35.85 11.07 -8.72
C GLU A 1100 35.93 9.80 -7.87
N VAL A 1101 34.80 9.09 -7.69
CA VAL A 1101 34.69 7.92 -6.82
C VAL A 1101 35.22 6.68 -7.55
N LYS A 1102 36.33 6.12 -7.05
CA LYS A 1102 36.99 4.92 -7.63
C LYS A 1102 37.03 3.72 -6.70
N GLU A 1103 36.38 3.84 -5.55
CA GLU A 1103 36.35 2.86 -4.48
C GLU A 1103 34.93 2.71 -3.94
N ASP A 1104 34.72 1.68 -3.11
CA ASP A 1104 33.47 1.51 -2.38
C ASP A 1104 33.41 2.56 -1.26
N ILE A 1105 32.53 3.55 -1.43
CA ILE A 1105 32.31 4.60 -0.44
C ILE A 1105 31.17 4.27 0.53
N TYR A 1106 30.60 3.06 0.43
CA TYR A 1106 29.55 2.52 1.31
C TYR A 1106 28.27 3.38 1.35
N GLY A 1107 28.00 4.12 0.27
CA GLY A 1107 26.91 5.07 0.22
C GLY A 1107 26.77 5.77 -1.13
N THR A 1108 25.86 6.73 -1.19
CA THR A 1108 25.60 7.59 -2.36
C THR A 1108 26.13 9.00 -2.10
N LEU A 1109 26.80 9.61 -3.08
CA LEU A 1109 27.20 11.03 -2.99
C LEU A 1109 25.97 11.94 -3.22
N LEU A 1110 25.55 12.67 -2.18
CA LEU A 1110 24.32 13.47 -2.18
C LEU A 1110 24.58 14.97 -2.37
N ALA A 1111 25.66 15.49 -1.77
CA ALA A 1111 26.09 16.88 -1.88
C ALA A 1111 27.62 16.96 -1.85
N ASP A 1112 28.19 18.17 -1.95
CA ASP A 1112 29.64 18.36 -1.83
C ASP A 1112 30.13 17.78 -0.50
N TYR A 1113 31.03 16.80 -0.56
CA TYR A 1113 31.61 16.12 0.59
C TYR A 1113 30.61 15.32 1.45
N THR A 1114 29.37 15.09 0.98
CA THR A 1114 28.29 14.46 1.75
C THR A 1114 27.90 13.12 1.15
N ILE A 1115 28.19 12.03 1.86
CA ILE A 1115 27.85 10.67 1.45
C ILE A 1115 26.70 10.14 2.33
N GLY A 1116 25.55 9.85 1.74
CA GLY A 1116 24.46 9.15 2.41
C GLY A 1116 24.80 7.66 2.49
N THR A 1117 25.01 7.16 3.71
CA THR A 1117 25.48 5.80 3.96
C THR A 1117 24.37 4.77 3.76
N TYR A 1118 24.71 3.63 3.17
CA TYR A 1118 23.79 2.49 3.02
C TYR A 1118 23.44 1.89 4.38
N HIS A 1119 22.17 1.56 4.61
CA HIS A 1119 21.71 0.97 5.86
C HIS A 1119 20.36 0.27 5.71
N ASP A 1120 19.97 -0.48 6.74
CA ASP A 1120 18.69 -1.18 6.79
C ASP A 1120 17.87 -0.75 8.02
N HIS A 1121 16.56 -1.01 7.97
CA HIS A 1121 15.66 -0.91 9.12
C HIS A 1121 14.86 -2.20 9.26
N PHE A 1122 15.03 -2.93 10.37
CA PHE A 1122 14.28 -4.16 10.64
C PHE A 1122 13.41 -4.00 11.88
N LEU A 1123 12.09 -3.97 11.70
CA LEU A 1123 11.12 -3.85 12.79
C LEU A 1123 10.53 -5.22 13.10
N THR A 1124 10.64 -5.66 14.35
CA THR A 1124 10.10 -6.95 14.81
C THR A 1124 8.94 -6.74 15.78
N TYR A 1125 7.77 -7.25 15.40
CA TYR A 1125 6.54 -7.21 16.18
C TYR A 1125 6.36 -8.46 17.03
N TYR A 1126 5.91 -8.27 18.26
CA TYR A 1126 5.33 -9.29 19.13
C TYR A 1126 3.82 -9.25 18.96
N LEU A 1127 3.19 -10.37 18.59
CA LEU A 1127 1.74 -10.49 18.36
C LEU A 1127 1.20 -11.75 19.03
N ASP A 1128 0.59 -11.59 20.20
CA ASP A 1128 -0.10 -12.65 20.94
C ASP A 1128 -1.56 -12.71 20.48
N LEU A 1129 -1.79 -13.57 19.48
CA LEU A 1129 -3.05 -13.74 18.77
C LEU A 1129 -3.91 -14.76 19.51
N ASP A 1130 -4.76 -14.29 20.43
CA ASP A 1130 -5.77 -15.08 21.14
C ASP A 1130 -7.07 -15.14 20.34
N ILE A 1131 -7.06 -15.88 19.23
CA ILE A 1131 -8.25 -16.00 18.39
C ILE A 1131 -9.28 -16.85 19.13
N ASP A 1132 -10.32 -16.21 19.68
CA ASP A 1132 -11.35 -16.84 20.55
C ASP A 1132 -10.81 -17.59 21.78
N GLY A 1133 -9.63 -17.22 22.28
CA GLY A 1133 -9.01 -17.75 23.51
C GLY A 1133 -7.60 -18.27 23.29
N GLU A 1134 -7.05 -18.94 24.31
CA GLU A 1134 -5.62 -19.32 24.40
C GLU A 1134 -5.27 -20.64 23.66
N HIS A 1135 -6.20 -21.22 22.91
CA HIS A 1135 -6.07 -22.55 22.30
C HIS A 1135 -5.98 -22.43 20.79
N ASN A 1136 -4.82 -21.97 20.29
CA ASN A 1136 -4.61 -21.66 18.89
C ASN A 1136 -3.51 -22.51 18.26
N SER A 1137 -3.50 -22.51 16.92
CA SER A 1137 -2.50 -23.20 16.11
C SER A 1137 -2.05 -22.27 14.99
N PHE A 1138 -0.76 -22.24 14.70
CA PHE A 1138 -0.26 -21.56 13.51
C PHE A 1138 -0.34 -22.49 12.31
N VAL A 1139 -1.13 -22.10 11.30
CA VAL A 1139 -1.31 -22.88 10.08
C VAL A 1139 -0.68 -22.17 8.90
N LYS A 1140 0.16 -22.88 8.14
CA LYS A 1140 0.69 -22.42 6.87
C LYS A 1140 0.06 -23.22 5.74
N ASN A 1141 -0.69 -22.53 4.89
CA ASN A 1141 -1.20 -23.11 3.65
C ASN A 1141 -0.06 -23.16 2.62
N THR A 1142 0.13 -24.33 2.00
CA THR A 1142 1.05 -24.47 0.86
C THR A 1142 0.21 -24.61 -0.41
N LEU A 1143 0.41 -23.69 -1.35
CA LEU A 1143 -0.21 -23.78 -2.66
C LEU A 1143 0.60 -24.74 -3.52
N GLU A 1144 -0.02 -25.83 -3.97
CA GLU A 1144 0.64 -26.86 -4.76
C GLU A 1144 0.06 -26.91 -6.17
N THR A 1145 0.94 -26.74 -7.17
CA THR A 1145 0.59 -26.99 -8.58
C THR A 1145 0.42 -28.49 -8.83
N ALA A 1146 -0.72 -28.88 -9.38
CA ALA A 1146 -1.04 -30.23 -9.76
C ALA A 1146 -1.25 -30.35 -11.29
N ARG A 1147 -0.83 -31.48 -11.86
CA ARG A 1147 -1.16 -31.86 -13.25
C ARG A 1147 -2.52 -32.55 -13.28
N VAL A 1148 -3.34 -32.18 -14.26
CA VAL A 1148 -4.60 -32.89 -14.54
C VAL A 1148 -4.26 -34.29 -15.07
N LYS A 1149 -4.75 -35.33 -14.38
CA LYS A 1149 -4.48 -36.74 -14.74
C LYS A 1149 -5.48 -37.30 -15.75
N ASP A 1150 -6.73 -36.82 -15.73
CA ASP A 1150 -7.76 -37.26 -16.67
C ASP A 1150 -7.53 -36.62 -18.05
N ARG A 1151 -7.20 -37.45 -19.04
CA ARG A 1151 -6.93 -37.02 -20.41
C ARG A 1151 -8.17 -36.52 -21.16
N LYS A 1152 -9.38 -36.72 -20.62
CA LYS A 1152 -10.62 -36.17 -21.19
C LYS A 1152 -10.80 -34.69 -20.89
N ILE A 1153 -10.19 -34.21 -19.81
CA ILE A 1153 -10.20 -32.81 -19.43
C ILE A 1153 -9.14 -32.09 -20.28
N PRO A 1154 -9.51 -31.05 -21.05
CA PRO A 1154 -8.54 -30.38 -21.93
C PRO A 1154 -7.46 -29.58 -21.16
N ARG A 1155 -7.75 -29.11 -19.96
CA ARG A 1155 -6.82 -28.35 -19.12
C ARG A 1155 -5.66 -29.21 -18.61
N LYS A 1156 -4.46 -28.64 -18.47
CA LYS A 1156 -3.25 -29.40 -18.10
C LYS A 1156 -2.87 -29.29 -16.62
N SER A 1157 -3.21 -28.21 -15.95
CA SER A 1157 -2.86 -27.98 -14.55
C SER A 1157 -3.86 -27.11 -13.80
N TYR A 1158 -3.78 -27.20 -12.49
CA TYR A 1158 -4.46 -26.33 -11.54
C TYR A 1158 -3.58 -26.26 -10.29
N TRP A 1159 -3.90 -25.37 -9.35
CA TRP A 1159 -3.31 -25.42 -8.02
C TRP A 1159 -4.36 -25.65 -6.94
N THR A 1160 -3.93 -26.26 -5.85
CA THR A 1160 -4.78 -26.54 -4.68
C THR A 1160 -4.05 -26.18 -3.39
N VAL A 1161 -4.80 -26.14 -2.29
CA VAL A 1161 -4.26 -25.87 -0.95
C VAL A 1161 -3.98 -27.20 -0.27
N LYS A 1162 -2.70 -27.46 0.01
CA LYS A 1162 -2.33 -28.52 0.94
C LYS A 1162 -2.15 -27.94 2.33
N TRP A 1163 -2.95 -28.46 3.26
CA TRP A 1163 -2.79 -28.21 4.68
C TRP A 1163 -1.51 -28.90 5.15
N ALA A 1164 -0.46 -28.12 5.37
CA ALA A 1164 0.72 -28.61 6.05
C ALA A 1164 0.43 -28.62 7.56
N GLY A 1165 -0.07 -29.76 8.06
CA GLY A 1165 0.04 -30.06 9.49
C GLY A 1165 1.50 -29.89 9.92
N GLY A 1166 1.72 -29.08 10.94
CA GLY A 1166 2.98 -28.37 11.18
C GLY A 1166 4.26 -29.21 11.27
N LEU A 1167 5.35 -28.63 10.77
CA LEU A 1167 6.72 -28.78 11.26
C LEU A 1167 7.59 -27.72 10.55
N PHE A 1168 7.86 -26.61 11.23
CA PHE A 1168 8.80 -25.59 10.77
C PHE A 1168 9.96 -25.50 11.76
N VAL A 1169 11.17 -25.67 11.27
CA VAL A 1169 12.38 -25.41 12.04
C VAL A 1169 13.31 -24.61 11.13
N ASP A 1170 13.68 -23.41 11.55
CA ASP A 1170 14.90 -22.78 11.05
C ASP A 1170 15.83 -22.44 12.22
N ARG A 1171 17.13 -22.65 12.01
CA ARG A 1171 18.18 -22.70 13.02
C ARG A 1171 19.12 -21.51 12.85
N SER A 1172 19.31 -20.70 13.89
CA SER A 1172 20.53 -19.91 14.04
C SER A 1172 20.92 -19.71 15.51
N ARG A 1173 22.23 -19.75 15.81
CA ARG A 1173 22.80 -19.82 17.17
C ARG A 1173 22.90 -18.45 17.83
N GLY A 1174 22.22 -18.31 18.96
CA GLY A 1174 22.45 -17.36 20.07
C GLY A 1174 21.91 -18.01 21.35
N ASP A 1175 22.22 -17.50 22.54
CA ASP A 1175 21.90 -18.19 23.80
C ASP A 1175 20.56 -17.77 24.47
N ASP A 1176 19.95 -16.64 24.07
CA ASP A 1176 18.59 -16.22 24.51
C ASP A 1176 17.91 -15.21 23.56
N THR A 1177 17.57 -15.64 22.34
CA THR A 1177 16.83 -14.84 21.34
C THR A 1177 15.69 -15.66 20.72
N ILE A 1178 14.84 -15.06 19.88
CA ILE A 1178 13.81 -15.78 19.09
C ILE A 1178 14.42 -17.00 18.36
N ALA A 1179 15.64 -16.85 17.83
CA ALA A 1179 16.36 -17.92 17.17
C ALA A 1179 16.74 -19.09 18.12
N THR A 1180 16.97 -18.83 19.40
CA THR A 1180 17.18 -19.85 20.44
C THR A 1180 15.87 -20.47 20.91
N TRP A 1181 14.82 -19.65 21.08
CA TRP A 1181 13.53 -20.11 21.58
C TRP A 1181 12.88 -21.11 20.62
N THR A 1182 13.00 -20.84 19.31
CA THR A 1182 12.52 -21.72 18.24
C THR A 1182 13.30 -23.03 18.16
N GLN A 1183 14.61 -23.04 18.47
CA GLN A 1183 15.41 -24.28 18.56
C GLN A 1183 14.95 -25.25 19.64
N ARG A 1184 14.20 -24.78 20.66
CA ARG A 1184 13.62 -25.66 21.68
C ARG A 1184 12.56 -26.61 21.10
N ASN A 1185 12.08 -26.34 19.88
CA ASN A 1185 11.15 -27.17 19.11
C ASN A 1185 9.94 -27.63 19.95
N ARG A 1186 9.33 -26.69 20.67
CA ARG A 1186 8.12 -26.94 21.47
C ARG A 1186 6.92 -27.13 20.54
N GLU A 1187 5.97 -27.97 20.94
CA GLU A 1187 4.67 -28.09 20.26
C GLU A 1187 3.91 -26.75 20.33
N ILE A 1188 3.34 -26.33 19.20
CA ILE A 1188 2.59 -25.07 19.04
C ILE A 1188 1.17 -25.28 18.50
N GLU A 1189 0.72 -26.54 18.46
CA GLU A 1189 -0.65 -26.89 18.08
C GLU A 1189 -1.55 -26.86 19.32
N ASN A 1190 -2.69 -26.17 19.21
CA ASN A 1190 -3.68 -26.03 20.26
C ASN A 1190 -3.08 -25.47 21.58
N LYS A 1191 -2.15 -24.51 21.45
CA LYS A 1191 -1.45 -23.84 22.56
C LYS A 1191 -1.72 -22.34 22.54
N ASP A 1192 -1.31 -21.70 23.62
CA ASP A 1192 -1.13 -20.26 23.69
C ASP A 1192 0.12 -19.88 22.87
N ILE A 1193 -0.08 -19.29 21.69
CA ILE A 1193 0.99 -19.03 20.72
C ILE A 1193 1.20 -17.54 20.52
N VAL A 1194 2.45 -17.18 20.24
CA VAL A 1194 2.85 -15.81 19.91
C VAL A 1194 3.48 -15.80 18.53
N LEU A 1195 2.96 -14.95 17.65
CA LEU A 1195 3.55 -14.67 16.35
C LEU A 1195 4.60 -13.55 16.50
N TRP A 1196 5.78 -13.79 15.94
CA TRP A 1196 6.82 -12.79 15.80
C TRP A 1196 6.99 -12.46 14.32
N TYR A 1197 6.79 -11.21 13.93
CA TYR A 1197 6.83 -10.77 12.54
C TYR A 1197 7.87 -9.69 12.33
N THR A 1198 8.83 -9.91 11.42
CA THR A 1198 9.88 -8.94 11.09
C THR A 1198 9.65 -8.38 9.69
N MET A 1199 9.54 -7.06 9.59
CA MET A 1199 9.58 -6.31 8.32
C MET A 1199 10.95 -5.63 8.16
N GLY A 1200 11.40 -5.46 6.91
CA GLY A 1200 12.71 -4.89 6.61
C GLY A 1200 12.64 -3.86 5.49
N PHE A 1201 13.43 -2.78 5.63
CA PHE A 1201 13.65 -1.78 4.59
C PHE A 1201 15.15 -1.74 4.28
N HIS A 1202 15.51 -1.94 3.02
CA HIS A 1202 16.86 -1.67 2.54
C HIS A 1202 16.90 -0.24 2.00
N HIS A 1203 17.78 0.60 2.54
CA HIS A 1203 17.85 2.00 2.16
C HIS A 1203 19.14 2.30 1.39
N VAL A 1204 18.98 2.54 0.09
CA VAL A 1204 20.00 3.15 -0.78
C VAL A 1204 19.65 4.64 -0.90
N PRO A 1205 20.35 5.55 -0.19
CA PRO A 1205 20.00 6.97 -0.21
C PRO A 1205 20.14 7.58 -1.62
N SER A 1206 19.28 8.55 -1.90
CA SER A 1206 19.17 9.27 -3.17
C SER A 1206 19.07 10.78 -2.95
N GLN A 1207 19.17 11.58 -4.01
CA GLN A 1207 19.12 13.05 -3.86
C GLN A 1207 17.80 13.52 -3.23
N GLU A 1208 16.70 12.83 -3.49
CA GLU A 1208 15.39 13.12 -2.92
C GLU A 1208 15.34 12.98 -1.39
N ASP A 1209 16.29 12.27 -0.80
CA ASP A 1209 16.40 12.08 0.65
C ASP A 1209 17.19 13.21 1.33
N PHE A 1210 17.82 14.11 0.55
CA PHE A 1210 18.60 15.25 1.03
C PHE A 1210 17.80 16.55 1.03
N PRO A 1211 17.79 17.35 2.11
CA PRO A 1211 18.43 17.11 3.41
C PRO A 1211 17.51 16.38 4.41
N ILE A 1212 16.28 16.07 4.00
CA ILE A 1212 15.27 15.38 4.80
C ILE A 1212 14.47 14.47 3.86
N MET A 1213 14.12 13.28 4.30
CA MET A 1213 13.53 12.25 3.47
C MET A 1213 12.00 12.34 3.42
N PRO A 1214 11.35 12.45 2.24
CA PRO A 1214 9.90 12.25 2.13
C PRO A 1214 9.49 10.88 2.66
N THR A 1215 8.34 10.77 3.33
CA THR A 1215 7.93 9.53 3.99
C THR A 1215 7.90 8.34 3.02
N LEU A 1216 8.52 7.24 3.44
CA LEU A 1216 8.39 5.92 2.83
C LEU A 1216 7.45 5.08 3.70
N THR A 1217 6.43 4.47 3.11
CA THR A 1217 5.42 3.69 3.86
C THR A 1217 5.44 2.23 3.48
N SER A 1218 5.32 1.34 4.47
CA SER A 1218 5.00 -0.08 4.27
C SER A 1218 4.13 -0.58 5.43
N GLY A 1219 3.75 -1.85 5.41
CA GLY A 1219 2.95 -2.44 6.47
C GLY A 1219 2.51 -3.87 6.17
N PHE A 1220 1.74 -4.43 7.09
CA PHE A 1220 1.09 -5.73 6.94
C PHE A 1220 -0.30 -5.69 7.55
N GLU A 1221 -1.16 -6.62 7.13
CA GLU A 1221 -2.56 -6.68 7.57
C GLU A 1221 -2.90 -8.08 8.07
N LEU A 1222 -3.46 -8.14 9.28
CA LEU A 1222 -4.09 -9.33 9.84
C LEU A 1222 -5.55 -9.32 9.42
N ARG A 1223 -5.96 -10.28 8.59
CA ARG A 1223 -7.35 -10.43 8.14
C ARG A 1223 -8.00 -11.65 8.78
N PRO A 1224 -9.28 -11.57 9.17
CA PRO A 1224 -10.03 -12.74 9.61
C PRO A 1224 -10.14 -13.77 8.48
N THR A 1225 -10.14 -15.06 8.84
CA THR A 1225 -10.32 -16.16 7.89
C THR A 1225 -11.12 -17.27 8.59
N ASN A 1226 -12.35 -17.48 8.15
CA ASN A 1226 -13.34 -18.35 8.79
C ASN A 1226 -13.55 -18.03 10.27
N PHE A 1227 -13.34 -16.76 10.65
CA PHE A 1227 -13.64 -16.24 11.96
C PHE A 1227 -15.13 -15.92 12.02
N PHE A 1228 -15.65 -15.13 11.08
CA PHE A 1228 -17.09 -14.85 10.94
C PHE A 1228 -17.77 -15.86 10.02
N GLU A 1229 -19.05 -16.14 10.24
CA GLU A 1229 -19.83 -17.04 9.37
C GLU A 1229 -20.07 -16.49 7.95
N ARG A 1230 -19.91 -15.17 7.80
CA ARG A 1230 -20.08 -14.39 6.56
C ARG A 1230 -19.41 -13.03 6.70
N ASN A 1231 -19.40 -12.23 5.63
CA ASN A 1231 -18.94 -10.85 5.60
C ASN A 1231 -19.53 -10.03 6.79
N PRO A 1232 -18.69 -9.60 7.76
CA PRO A 1232 -19.15 -8.91 8.97
C PRO A 1232 -19.62 -7.47 8.70
N VAL A 1233 -19.33 -6.91 7.52
CA VAL A 1233 -19.69 -5.53 7.12
C VAL A 1233 -20.78 -5.47 6.06
N LEU A 1234 -21.44 -6.61 5.78
CA LEU A 1234 -22.58 -6.69 4.88
C LEU A 1234 -23.74 -5.77 5.32
N LYS A 1235 -24.03 -5.75 6.62
CA LYS A 1235 -25.17 -5.03 7.23
C LYS A 1235 -24.79 -3.66 7.79
N THR A 1236 -23.65 -3.10 7.40
CA THR A 1236 -23.23 -1.75 7.78
C THR A 1236 -24.16 -0.71 7.15
N LYS A 1237 -24.68 0.21 7.96
CA LYS A 1237 -25.41 1.40 7.49
C LYS A 1237 -24.50 2.61 7.59
N SER A 1238 -24.26 3.28 6.46
CA SER A 1238 -23.71 4.64 6.47
C SER A 1238 -24.78 5.59 6.99
N THR A 1239 -24.46 6.47 7.93
CA THR A 1239 -25.35 7.61 8.21
C THR A 1239 -25.28 8.56 7.02
N GLU A 1240 -26.43 9.01 6.51
CA GLU A 1240 -26.47 10.08 5.50
C GLU A 1240 -25.67 11.30 6.03
N PRO A 1241 -24.83 11.95 5.20
CA PRO A 1241 -24.29 13.25 5.57
C PRO A 1241 -25.47 14.18 5.80
N ALA A 1242 -25.50 14.90 6.93
CA ALA A 1242 -26.54 15.88 7.17
C ALA A 1242 -26.54 16.86 5.99
N HIS A 1243 -27.61 16.84 5.18
CA HIS A 1243 -27.84 17.84 4.15
C HIS A 1243 -27.85 19.22 4.83
N CYS A 1244 -26.84 20.03 4.56
CA CYS A 1244 -26.91 21.45 4.82
C CYS A 1244 -27.67 22.09 3.64
N ASP A 1245 -28.92 22.49 3.88
CA ASP A 1245 -29.62 23.49 3.06
C ASP A 1245 -28.87 24.83 3.05
#